data_AF-A0A662KY36-F1
#
_entry.id   AF-A0A662KY36-F1
#
_cell.length_a   1.000
_cell.length_b   1.000
_cell.length_c   1.000
_cell.angle_alpha   90.00
_cell.angle_beta   90.00
_cell.angle_gamma   90.00
#
_symmetry.space_group_name_H-M   'P 1'
#
loop_
_entity.id
_entity.type
_entity.pdbx_description
1 polymer ?
#
loop_
_entity_poly.entity_id
_entity_poly.type
_entity_poly.pdbx_seq_one_letter_code
_entity_poly.pdbx_strand_id
1 'polypeptide(L)'
;IYGIGQEGSFFGIDMSQKVIKQLDGKKEFKAFNWGQLASFAMFWYGGKDEGTDEKLVSKKIIVDGNLMVRVGITSTSSDKKMETSAVYTYYYSPSKEKRIIASVKHEAMEECKIKGMEEDDGLYAYLLTVRCRSSTIPDLNLGYIPPYLHINAEDGTIHEYNLDQNPSNTDYRWLISAKDDIDLGDNPWFSIDDGEKGKAYALIFKNNTVSSYESGIQVAATEKQEINVPGLEVDGGGISAGRNSYEAGAHNLVIPKGFTAKFTSEFFSSPDGGLPAVEKEADIFHKLIPYRDCGGANNGGKGGENGERYSLTVFPHLAPSFPFAPAISVVTGRRLPDVRVELWRNDTMVSSAVCSRIPFIVIDGKVRFDWKNATLMKKAVFIDVKPGEYMMKVFRRDKYVGAKPVYVDRDMAVHVICGFEGNVRLRISDQNGNEISNADIFLQKNGKIYSFNSTGIDGRAVVRAPSPSAYALKVCYKGFVVYEENVSLPAFAERKVQVELSDLDVYVADALNLPPGVAISPVLTSSEMEKPANIYGEEVSPGQYSFKDLPSASYTLYLRYKSFSVSREVSIPDERYVHVTFPAVYLLKVKPLNSRGMKIEGVDIEIRREGKIIKNNEVPPGKYDVVLKEGGKIIGRREVFVTQDTELSMVTSKGVIFPEIFSAIIIAVAALIIFFKKRSVRRIFIVSSAALLLMSTLYPWWHMEGNGNMHVSTKVYLVPAKMVTVGAADNFLNGEVASMPSLFSTMIFVVMAMLLLSAVAIAAFLILQKKVIFVAAMAFSISSILIFSYGMSQVTDATTGSFWGSGMINITLPGMSEELHCVWSPSVGYYMAILAVILLLIPAILDARMKFFRKMEGN
;
A
#
# COMPACT_ATOMS: atom_id res chain seq x y z
N ILE A 1 -9.63 13.76 -11.37
CA ILE A 1 -11.03 13.59 -10.91
C ILE A 1 -11.05 12.50 -9.86
N TYR A 2 -11.86 12.65 -8.81
CA TYR A 2 -12.17 11.57 -7.87
C TYR A 2 -13.60 11.09 -8.11
N GLY A 3 -13.82 9.78 -8.06
CA GLY A 3 -15.16 9.20 -7.95
C GLY A 3 -15.28 8.48 -6.62
N ILE A 4 -16.47 8.53 -6.03
CA ILE A 4 -16.77 7.84 -4.77
C ILE A 4 -17.84 6.81 -5.08
N GLY A 5 -17.53 5.54 -4.87
CA GLY A 5 -18.41 4.43 -5.12
C GLY A 5 -19.58 4.43 -4.13
N GLN A 6 -20.79 4.33 -4.68
CA GLN A 6 -22.03 4.28 -3.90
C GLN A 6 -22.46 2.83 -3.69
N GLU A 7 -22.44 2.05 -4.76
CA GLU A 7 -22.80 0.64 -4.83
C GLU A 7 -22.20 0.03 -6.12
N GLY A 8 -22.29 -1.30 -6.25
CA GLY A 8 -21.78 -2.05 -7.41
C GLY A 8 -20.55 -2.88 -7.07
N SER A 9 -20.09 -3.67 -8.03
CA SER A 9 -18.94 -4.56 -7.89
C SER A 9 -18.02 -4.46 -9.10
N PHE A 10 -16.71 -4.57 -8.89
CA PHE A 10 -15.68 -4.60 -9.91
C PHE A 10 -14.76 -5.81 -9.65
N PHE A 11 -14.72 -6.78 -10.57
CA PHE A 11 -14.04 -8.07 -10.36
C PHE A 11 -14.43 -8.80 -9.05
N GLY A 12 -15.70 -8.67 -8.62
CA GLY A 12 -16.16 -9.26 -7.37
C GLY A 12 -15.85 -8.42 -6.12
N ILE A 13 -15.12 -7.31 -6.26
CA ILE A 13 -14.86 -6.35 -5.18
C ILE A 13 -16.02 -5.35 -5.13
N ASP A 14 -16.75 -5.31 -4.02
CA ASP A 14 -17.83 -4.34 -3.82
C ASP A 14 -17.29 -2.90 -3.77
N MET A 15 -18.06 -1.91 -4.19
CA MET A 15 -17.52 -0.56 -4.48
C MET A 15 -17.97 0.54 -3.51
N SER A 16 -18.84 0.26 -2.55
CA SER A 16 -19.28 1.30 -1.61
C SER A 16 -18.11 1.78 -0.74
N GLN A 17 -18.07 3.08 -0.40
CA GLN A 17 -17.00 3.74 0.36
C GLN A 17 -15.60 3.74 -0.29
N LYS A 18 -15.48 3.27 -1.55
CA LYS A 18 -14.22 3.30 -2.30
C LYS A 18 -14.09 4.60 -3.10
N VAL A 19 -12.96 5.26 -2.94
CA VAL A 19 -12.58 6.48 -3.65
C VAL A 19 -11.57 6.16 -4.73
N ILE A 20 -11.92 6.45 -5.98
CA ILE A 20 -11.12 6.15 -7.16
C ILE A 20 -10.51 7.45 -7.68
N LYS A 21 -9.18 7.51 -7.75
CA LYS A 21 -8.46 8.60 -8.41
C LYS A 21 -8.22 8.24 -9.87
N GLN A 22 -8.77 9.04 -10.78
CA GLN A 22 -8.44 8.90 -12.21
C GLN A 22 -7.02 9.36 -12.53
N LEU A 23 -6.45 8.77 -13.59
CA LEU A 23 -5.20 9.24 -14.21
C LEU A 23 -5.28 10.72 -14.60
N ASP A 24 -4.14 11.39 -14.62
CA ASP A 24 -4.08 12.82 -14.89
C ASP A 24 -4.61 13.18 -16.29
N GLY A 25 -5.25 14.35 -16.41
CA GLY A 25 -5.87 14.83 -17.65
C GLY A 25 -7.10 14.05 -18.15
N LYS A 26 -7.48 12.93 -17.53
CA LYS A 26 -8.66 12.15 -17.94
C LYS A 26 -9.95 12.78 -17.41
N LYS A 27 -10.96 12.89 -18.30
CA LYS A 27 -12.29 13.45 -18.00
C LYS A 27 -13.40 12.42 -17.94
N GLU A 28 -13.25 11.30 -18.67
CA GLU A 28 -14.25 10.23 -18.71
C GLU A 28 -14.03 9.24 -17.57
N PHE A 29 -15.06 9.04 -16.75
CA PHE A 29 -15.04 8.10 -15.63
C PHE A 29 -15.25 6.64 -16.08
N LYS A 30 -14.21 6.05 -16.69
CA LYS A 30 -14.15 4.66 -17.17
C LYS A 30 -13.00 3.89 -16.52
N ALA A 31 -13.13 2.56 -16.40
CA ALA A 31 -12.19 1.69 -15.69
C ALA A 31 -10.74 1.81 -16.19
N PHE A 32 -10.52 1.85 -17.51
CA PHE A 32 -9.18 2.06 -18.11
C PHE A 32 -8.52 3.42 -17.78
N ASN A 33 -9.29 4.38 -17.25
CA ASN A 33 -8.76 5.67 -16.78
C ASN A 33 -8.53 5.71 -15.27
N TRP A 34 -8.78 4.61 -14.54
CA TRP A 34 -8.53 4.54 -13.11
C TRP A 34 -7.02 4.47 -12.85
N GLY A 35 -6.56 5.24 -11.86
CA GLY A 35 -5.18 5.25 -11.41
C GLY A 35 -5.02 4.36 -10.18
N GLN A 36 -5.47 4.86 -9.03
CA GLN A 36 -5.36 4.18 -7.73
C GLN A 36 -6.69 4.31 -6.96
N LEU A 37 -6.97 3.34 -6.10
CA LEU A 37 -8.17 3.31 -5.27
C LEU A 37 -7.78 3.40 -3.79
N ALA A 38 -8.57 4.13 -3.01
CA ALA A 38 -8.52 4.11 -1.55
C ALA A 38 -9.90 3.70 -1.04
N SER A 39 -9.96 2.77 -0.10
CA SER A 39 -11.22 2.41 0.56
C SER A 39 -11.24 2.94 1.98
N PHE A 40 -12.43 3.33 2.40
CA PHE A 40 -12.74 3.75 3.76
C PHE A 40 -13.87 2.90 4.34
N ALA A 41 -14.05 1.67 3.85
CA ALA A 41 -14.90 0.66 4.45
C ALA A 41 -14.11 -0.17 5.45
N MET A 42 -14.78 -0.65 6.51
CA MET A 42 -14.26 -1.65 7.43
C MET A 42 -14.31 -3.05 6.79
N PHE A 43 -13.23 -3.83 6.90
CA PHE A 43 -13.13 -5.24 6.44
C PHE A 43 -12.68 -6.17 7.56
N TRP A 44 -13.19 -7.41 7.55
CA TRP A 44 -12.69 -8.51 8.38
C TRP A 44 -13.00 -9.88 7.74
N TYR A 45 -12.30 -10.92 8.17
CA TYR A 45 -12.50 -12.27 7.64
C TYR A 45 -13.36 -13.15 8.56
N GLY A 46 -14.66 -13.25 8.26
CA GLY A 46 -15.65 -14.04 9.02
C GLY A 46 -15.77 -15.52 8.62
N GLY A 47 -14.84 -16.02 7.80
CA GLY A 47 -14.95 -17.28 7.03
C GLY A 47 -15.22 -17.06 5.53
N LYS A 48 -15.44 -15.80 5.16
CA LYS A 48 -15.34 -15.19 3.84
C LYS A 48 -14.90 -13.74 4.06
N ASP A 49 -14.53 -13.05 2.99
CA ASP A 49 -14.33 -11.61 3.04
C ASP A 49 -15.66 -10.95 3.39
N GLU A 50 -15.68 -10.19 4.49
CA GLU A 50 -16.83 -9.42 4.94
C GLU A 50 -16.42 -7.94 5.02
N GLY A 51 -17.27 -7.08 4.49
CA GLY A 51 -16.98 -5.66 4.39
C GLY A 51 -18.22 -4.79 4.55
N THR A 52 -18.02 -3.57 5.03
CA THR A 52 -19.10 -2.57 5.08
C THR A 52 -19.38 -1.92 3.72
N ASP A 53 -18.65 -2.30 2.68
CA ASP A 53 -18.83 -1.88 1.30
C ASP A 53 -19.90 -2.68 0.53
N GLU A 54 -20.35 -3.80 1.08
CA GLU A 54 -21.31 -4.72 0.47
C GLU A 54 -22.69 -4.09 0.23
N LYS A 55 -23.17 -3.21 1.12
CA LYS A 55 -24.51 -2.63 1.02
C LYS A 55 -24.59 -1.15 1.36
N LEU A 56 -25.09 -0.34 0.42
CA LEU A 56 -25.43 1.05 0.66
C LEU A 56 -26.66 1.20 1.57
N VAL A 57 -26.57 2.04 2.59
CA VAL A 57 -27.69 2.40 3.48
C VAL A 57 -28.26 3.76 3.10
N SER A 58 -27.41 4.79 2.97
CA SER A 58 -27.85 6.13 2.60
C SER A 58 -26.75 6.97 1.96
N LYS A 59 -27.15 7.99 1.19
CA LYS A 59 -26.25 9.00 0.63
C LYS A 59 -26.87 10.39 0.75
N LYS A 60 -26.04 11.41 0.98
CA LYS A 60 -26.48 12.82 1.00
C LYS A 60 -25.41 13.75 0.46
N ILE A 61 -25.82 14.76 -0.30
CA ILE A 61 -24.97 15.90 -0.64
C ILE A 61 -25.13 16.92 0.50
N ILE A 62 -24.02 17.24 1.16
CA ILE A 62 -23.99 18.15 2.32
C ILE A 62 -23.66 19.57 1.85
N VAL A 63 -22.71 19.69 0.92
CA VAL A 63 -22.31 20.95 0.28
C VAL A 63 -22.09 20.68 -1.19
N ASP A 64 -22.71 21.49 -2.04
CA ASP A 64 -22.52 21.49 -3.50
C ASP A 64 -22.07 22.89 -3.92
N GLY A 65 -20.76 23.11 -3.90
CA GLY A 65 -20.16 24.42 -4.14
C GLY A 65 -19.01 24.37 -5.13
N ASN A 66 -18.77 25.49 -5.80
CA ASN A 66 -17.73 25.60 -6.84
C ASN A 66 -16.29 25.39 -6.33
N LEU A 67 -16.04 25.70 -5.05
CA LEU A 67 -14.72 25.57 -4.41
C LEU A 67 -14.65 24.41 -3.42
N MET A 68 -15.79 23.84 -3.05
CA MET A 68 -15.88 22.78 -2.06
C MET A 68 -17.12 21.94 -2.30
N VAL A 69 -16.94 20.62 -2.31
CA VAL A 69 -18.04 19.65 -2.33
C VAL A 69 -17.90 18.74 -1.12
N ARG A 70 -19.03 18.45 -0.46
CA ARG A 70 -19.12 17.50 0.65
C ARG A 70 -20.25 16.52 0.43
N VAL A 71 -19.94 15.24 0.53
CA VAL A 71 -20.92 14.15 0.40
C VAL A 71 -20.79 13.18 1.57
N GLY A 72 -21.92 12.72 2.08
CA GLY A 72 -21.99 11.69 3.12
C GLY A 72 -22.50 10.38 2.55
N ILE A 73 -21.87 9.27 2.92
CA ILE A 73 -22.27 7.91 2.55
C ILE A 73 -22.30 7.06 3.84
N THR A 74 -23.38 6.32 4.02
CA THR A 74 -23.49 5.27 5.04
C THR A 74 -23.71 3.93 4.36
N SER A 75 -22.95 2.93 4.76
CA SER A 75 -22.98 1.57 4.21
C SER A 75 -22.80 0.54 5.33
N THR A 76 -23.18 -0.71 5.07
CA THR A 76 -23.18 -1.79 6.05
C THR A 76 -22.80 -3.11 5.39
N SER A 77 -22.35 -4.08 6.20
CA SER A 77 -22.17 -5.46 5.75
C SER A 77 -23.52 -6.13 5.45
N SER A 78 -23.51 -7.17 4.62
CA SER A 78 -24.73 -7.90 4.22
C SER A 78 -25.46 -8.50 5.42
N ASP A 79 -24.72 -8.89 6.45
CA ASP A 79 -25.24 -9.43 7.70
C ASP A 79 -25.60 -8.34 8.74
N LYS A 80 -25.33 -7.06 8.43
CA LYS A 80 -25.58 -5.87 9.26
C LYS A 80 -24.82 -5.84 10.59
N LYS A 81 -23.75 -6.64 10.75
CA LYS A 81 -22.93 -6.61 11.98
C LYS A 81 -22.04 -5.38 12.09
N MET A 82 -21.69 -4.74 10.97
CA MET A 82 -20.83 -3.56 10.94
C MET A 82 -21.45 -2.46 10.08
N GLU A 83 -21.32 -1.21 10.50
CA GLU A 83 -21.70 -0.03 9.74
C GLU A 83 -20.52 0.93 9.57
N THR A 84 -20.42 1.53 8.39
CA THR A 84 -19.49 2.61 8.09
C THR A 84 -20.27 3.85 7.68
N SER A 85 -19.98 4.97 8.34
CA SER A 85 -20.46 6.30 7.96
C SER A 85 -19.27 7.20 7.63
N ALA A 86 -19.20 7.69 6.39
CA ALA A 86 -18.11 8.55 5.92
C ALA A 86 -18.64 9.87 5.34
N VAL A 87 -17.90 10.94 5.57
CA VAL A 87 -18.09 12.24 4.91
C VAL A 87 -16.84 12.58 4.12
N TYR A 88 -16.99 12.67 2.81
CA TYR A 88 -15.94 13.03 1.88
C TYR A 88 -16.01 14.52 1.57
N THR A 89 -14.88 15.21 1.72
CA THR A 89 -14.74 16.63 1.47
C THR A 89 -13.64 16.86 0.43
N TYR A 90 -14.03 17.43 -0.70
CA TYR A 90 -13.10 17.85 -1.74
C TYR A 90 -13.04 19.38 -1.79
N TYR A 91 -11.83 19.93 -1.67
CA TYR A 91 -11.56 21.34 -1.93
C TYR A 91 -10.99 21.49 -3.33
N TYR A 92 -11.42 22.51 -4.06
CA TYR A 92 -10.84 22.82 -5.36
C TYR A 92 -9.34 23.11 -5.20
N SER A 93 -8.51 22.23 -5.75
CA SER A 93 -7.07 22.45 -5.86
C SER A 93 -6.69 22.70 -7.31
N PRO A 94 -6.13 23.87 -7.65
CA PRO A 94 -5.65 24.17 -9.00
C PRO A 94 -4.30 23.52 -9.32
N SER A 95 -3.60 22.90 -8.35
CA SER A 95 -2.32 22.22 -8.60
C SER A 95 -2.51 20.84 -9.24
N LYS A 96 -1.44 20.24 -9.76
CA LYS A 96 -1.48 18.86 -10.30
C LYS A 96 -1.76 17.83 -9.19
N GLU A 97 -1.19 18.04 -8.02
CA GLU A 97 -1.44 17.25 -6.82
C GLU A 97 -2.91 17.39 -6.40
N LYS A 98 -3.56 16.27 -6.15
CA LYS A 98 -4.97 16.24 -5.74
C LYS A 98 -5.10 15.54 -4.41
N ARG A 99 -6.09 15.96 -3.63
CA ARG A 99 -6.44 15.33 -2.37
C ARG A 99 -7.94 15.37 -2.12
N ILE A 100 -8.41 14.42 -1.32
CA ILE A 100 -9.78 14.37 -0.82
C ILE A 100 -9.73 13.88 0.63
N ILE A 101 -10.49 14.53 1.51
CA ILE A 101 -10.51 14.23 2.94
C ILE A 101 -11.72 13.37 3.25
N ALA A 102 -11.54 12.26 3.96
CA ALA A 102 -12.59 11.41 4.47
C ALA A 102 -12.63 11.49 6.00
N SER A 103 -13.79 11.86 6.55
CA SER A 103 -14.08 11.72 7.98
C SER A 103 -14.95 10.49 8.18
N VAL A 104 -14.43 9.47 8.85
CA VAL A 104 -14.99 8.11 8.87
C VAL A 104 -15.33 7.69 10.30
N LYS A 105 -16.43 6.96 10.44
CA LYS A 105 -16.83 6.23 11.65
C LYS A 105 -17.18 4.80 11.26
N HIS A 106 -16.49 3.83 11.84
CA HIS A 106 -16.89 2.42 11.84
C HIS A 106 -17.55 2.09 13.18
N GLU A 107 -18.59 1.25 13.15
CA GLU A 107 -19.30 0.82 14.36
C GLU A 107 -19.75 -0.65 14.24
N ALA A 108 -19.33 -1.47 15.21
CA ALA A 108 -19.75 -2.86 15.32
C ALA A 108 -21.07 -2.95 16.08
N MET A 109 -22.13 -3.36 15.39
CA MET A 109 -23.47 -3.56 15.95
C MET A 109 -23.57 -4.89 16.71
N GLU A 110 -22.76 -5.87 16.30
CA GLU A 110 -22.61 -7.19 16.92
C GLU A 110 -21.13 -7.56 17.06
N GLU A 111 -20.84 -8.63 17.79
CA GLU A 111 -19.48 -9.17 17.89
C GLU A 111 -19.09 -9.88 16.58
N CYS A 112 -17.90 -9.59 16.05
CA CYS A 112 -17.35 -10.27 14.88
C CYS A 112 -16.12 -11.09 15.29
N LYS A 113 -16.06 -12.35 14.85
CA LYS A 113 -14.93 -13.26 15.10
C LYS A 113 -14.17 -13.52 13.82
N ILE A 114 -12.85 -13.33 13.88
CA ILE A 114 -11.95 -13.59 12.76
C ILE A 114 -11.74 -15.11 12.67
N LYS A 115 -11.88 -15.68 11.46
CA LYS A 115 -11.80 -17.13 11.22
C LYS A 115 -11.13 -17.46 9.90
N GLY A 116 -9.85 -17.77 9.91
CA GLY A 116 -9.12 -18.24 8.73
C GLY A 116 -7.95 -17.33 8.40
N MET A 117 -8.21 -16.25 7.67
CA MET A 117 -7.21 -15.22 7.38
C MET A 117 -7.11 -14.27 8.58
N GLU A 118 -6.10 -14.49 9.42
CA GLU A 118 -5.93 -13.72 10.65
C GLU A 118 -5.47 -12.29 10.37
N GLU A 119 -4.83 -12.03 9.23
CA GLU A 119 -4.36 -10.71 8.82
C GLU A 119 -5.51 -9.74 8.46
N ASP A 120 -6.70 -10.26 8.17
CA ASP A 120 -7.92 -9.49 7.90
C ASP A 120 -8.77 -9.38 9.17
N ASP A 121 -8.22 -8.74 10.20
CA ASP A 121 -8.78 -8.70 11.56
C ASP A 121 -9.55 -7.44 11.93
N GLY A 122 -9.66 -6.51 10.99
CA GLY A 122 -10.38 -5.26 11.17
C GLY A 122 -9.68 -4.09 10.50
N LEU A 123 -9.69 -4.07 9.17
CA LEU A 123 -9.05 -3.04 8.37
C LEU A 123 -9.94 -1.79 8.28
N TYR A 124 -9.47 -0.64 8.76
CA TYR A 124 -10.18 0.64 8.75
C TYR A 124 -10.18 1.30 7.36
N ALA A 125 -9.03 1.24 6.69
CA ALA A 125 -8.83 1.87 5.40
C ALA A 125 -7.73 1.12 4.64
N TYR A 126 -7.78 1.16 3.31
CA TYR A 126 -6.74 0.53 2.50
C TYR A 126 -6.52 1.26 1.19
N LEU A 127 -5.28 1.25 0.71
CA LEU A 127 -4.86 1.75 -0.60
C LEU A 127 -4.63 0.54 -1.52
N LEU A 128 -5.42 0.45 -2.58
CA LEU A 128 -5.44 -0.68 -3.52
C LEU A 128 -4.82 -0.32 -4.85
N THR A 129 -3.85 -1.14 -5.27
CA THR A 129 -3.36 -1.16 -6.64
C THR A 129 -3.87 -2.40 -7.36
N VAL A 130 -4.25 -2.19 -8.62
CA VAL A 130 -4.64 -3.26 -9.54
C VAL A 130 -3.95 -2.98 -10.86
N ARG A 131 -3.44 -4.04 -11.48
CA ARG A 131 -2.95 -4.02 -12.84
C ARG A 131 -3.65 -5.11 -13.61
N CYS A 132 -4.40 -4.73 -14.65
CA CYS A 132 -5.03 -5.69 -15.53
C CYS A 132 -4.58 -5.47 -16.97
N ARG A 133 -4.25 -6.57 -17.66
CA ARG A 133 -3.86 -6.59 -19.07
C ARG A 133 -4.71 -7.63 -19.78
N SER A 134 -5.39 -7.23 -20.85
CA SER A 134 -6.21 -8.11 -21.69
C SER A 134 -5.93 -7.86 -23.16
N SER A 135 -5.67 -8.92 -23.92
CA SER A 135 -5.50 -8.88 -25.37
C SER A 135 -6.83 -8.71 -26.12
N THR A 136 -7.97 -9.03 -25.49
CA THR A 136 -9.28 -9.06 -26.17
C THR A 136 -10.26 -8.01 -25.67
N ILE A 137 -10.13 -7.56 -24.42
CA ILE A 137 -11.03 -6.57 -23.80
C ILE A 137 -10.24 -5.30 -23.46
N PRO A 138 -10.20 -4.30 -24.36
CA PRO A 138 -9.44 -3.07 -24.16
C PRO A 138 -9.76 -2.33 -22.86
N ASP A 139 -11.02 -2.38 -22.41
CA ASP A 139 -11.46 -1.72 -21.18
C ASP A 139 -10.86 -2.31 -19.89
N LEU A 140 -10.33 -3.54 -19.97
CA LEU A 140 -9.62 -4.17 -18.85
C LEU A 140 -8.13 -3.78 -18.81
N ASN A 141 -7.59 -3.13 -19.84
CA ASN A 141 -6.22 -2.62 -19.82
C ASN A 141 -6.12 -1.38 -18.93
N LEU A 142 -5.93 -1.59 -17.63
CA LEU A 142 -6.00 -0.54 -16.63
C LEU A 142 -4.97 -0.71 -15.53
N GLY A 143 -4.70 0.40 -14.84
CA GLY A 143 -3.91 0.42 -13.64
C GLY A 143 -2.44 0.03 -13.82
N TYR A 144 -1.74 0.12 -12.70
CA TYR A 144 -0.29 0.00 -12.57
C TYR A 144 0.02 -0.21 -11.08
N ILE A 145 0.97 -1.09 -10.79
CA ILE A 145 1.48 -1.33 -9.44
C ILE A 145 2.78 -0.52 -9.29
N PRO A 146 2.79 0.57 -8.50
CA PRO A 146 4.03 1.26 -8.18
C PRO A 146 4.97 0.35 -7.39
N PRO A 147 6.30 0.48 -7.57
CA PRO A 147 7.29 -0.46 -7.07
C PRO A 147 7.56 -0.36 -5.57
N TYR A 148 7.18 0.74 -4.90
CA TYR A 148 7.53 0.95 -3.50
C TYR A 148 6.30 1.18 -2.61
N LEU A 149 6.43 0.72 -1.38
CA LEU A 149 5.58 1.02 -0.22
C LEU A 149 6.43 1.78 0.79
N HIS A 150 5.95 2.94 1.22
CA HIS A 150 6.59 3.69 2.31
C HIS A 150 5.63 3.86 3.48
N ILE A 151 6.15 3.71 4.70
CA ILE A 151 5.38 3.80 5.94
C ILE A 151 6.12 4.69 6.90
N ASN A 152 5.44 5.70 7.47
CA ASN A 152 5.97 6.45 8.60
C ASN A 152 5.64 5.71 9.90
N ALA A 153 6.59 4.91 10.37
CA ALA A 153 6.41 3.98 11.47
C ALA A 153 6.50 4.65 12.85
N GLU A 154 6.02 3.95 13.89
CA GLU A 154 6.07 4.37 15.30
C GLU A 154 7.47 4.59 15.87
N ASP A 155 8.48 3.93 15.30
CA ASP A 155 9.89 4.17 15.64
C ASP A 155 10.40 5.51 15.08
N GLY A 156 9.53 6.26 14.40
CA GLY A 156 9.79 7.55 13.78
C GLY A 156 10.55 7.43 12.47
N THR A 157 10.68 6.25 11.86
CA THR A 157 11.44 6.05 10.62
C THR A 157 10.52 5.77 9.44
N ILE A 158 11.02 6.05 8.24
CA ILE A 158 10.33 5.65 7.01
C ILE A 158 10.81 4.25 6.65
N HIS A 159 9.90 3.28 6.73
CA HIS A 159 10.15 1.92 6.27
C HIS A 159 9.80 1.82 4.79
N GLU A 160 10.72 1.28 3.99
CA GLU A 160 10.52 1.02 2.56
C GLU A 160 10.36 -0.49 2.31
N TYR A 161 9.37 -0.85 1.51
CA TYR A 161 9.19 -2.22 1.03
C TYR A 161 8.96 -2.22 -0.48
N ASN A 162 9.58 -3.18 -1.18
CA ASN A 162 9.34 -3.37 -2.60
C ASN A 162 8.05 -4.16 -2.83
N LEU A 163 7.22 -3.65 -3.72
CA LEU A 163 6.01 -4.28 -4.23
C LEU A 163 6.32 -4.90 -5.60
N ASP A 164 6.04 -6.19 -5.77
CA ASP A 164 6.23 -6.86 -7.06
C ASP A 164 5.21 -6.33 -8.07
N GLN A 165 5.71 -5.78 -9.18
CA GLN A 165 4.87 -5.23 -10.23
C GLN A 165 4.23 -6.31 -11.11
N ASN A 166 4.72 -7.54 -11.02
CA ASN A 166 4.20 -8.73 -11.71
C ASN A 166 4.22 -9.91 -10.71
N PRO A 167 3.41 -9.87 -9.63
CA PRO A 167 3.40 -10.94 -8.65
C PRO A 167 3.09 -12.27 -9.34
N SER A 168 3.64 -13.36 -8.81
CA SER A 168 3.46 -14.71 -9.37
C SER A 168 2.88 -15.71 -8.37
N ASN A 169 2.49 -15.21 -7.19
CA ASN A 169 1.89 -16.02 -6.13
C ASN A 169 0.37 -16.01 -6.31
N THR A 170 -0.23 -17.20 -6.33
CA THR A 170 -1.68 -17.37 -6.41
C THR A 170 -2.35 -17.21 -5.05
N ASP A 171 -1.60 -17.48 -3.97
CA ASP A 171 -2.01 -17.21 -2.59
C ASP A 171 -1.54 -15.80 -2.18
N TYR A 172 -2.15 -15.25 -1.13
CA TYR A 172 -1.73 -13.96 -0.57
C TYR A 172 -0.28 -14.01 -0.13
N ARG A 173 0.55 -13.14 -0.71
CA ARG A 173 1.89 -12.87 -0.23
C ARG A 173 1.84 -11.62 0.63
N TRP A 174 1.84 -11.83 1.94
CA TRP A 174 1.95 -10.76 2.93
C TRP A 174 3.35 -10.15 2.91
N LEU A 175 3.49 -8.99 2.28
CA LEU A 175 4.72 -8.20 2.38
C LEU A 175 4.92 -7.70 3.80
N ILE A 176 3.82 -7.34 4.47
CA ILE A 176 3.76 -6.99 5.89
C ILE A 176 2.55 -7.71 6.47
N SER A 177 2.76 -8.48 7.51
CA SER A 177 1.72 -9.20 8.25
C SER A 177 1.49 -8.57 9.62
N ALA A 178 0.36 -8.86 10.27
CA ALA A 178 0.10 -8.43 11.65
C ALA A 178 1.24 -8.83 12.62
N LYS A 179 1.92 -9.97 12.35
CA LYS A 179 3.03 -10.47 13.17
C LYS A 179 4.31 -9.63 13.08
N ASP A 180 4.43 -8.80 12.04
CA ASP A 180 5.57 -7.89 11.88
C ASP A 180 5.47 -6.67 12.81
N ASP A 181 4.29 -6.45 13.41
CA ASP A 181 4.02 -5.49 14.47
C ASP A 181 4.45 -4.06 14.06
N ILE A 182 3.93 -3.62 12.91
CA ILE A 182 4.25 -2.31 12.33
C ILE A 182 3.05 -1.38 12.48
N ASP A 183 3.21 -0.42 13.38
CA ASP A 183 2.23 0.63 13.63
C ASP A 183 2.66 1.98 13.02
N LEU A 184 1.68 2.81 12.68
CA LEU A 184 1.92 4.19 12.24
C LEU A 184 2.31 5.11 13.40
N GLY A 185 3.33 5.95 13.18
CA GLY A 185 3.84 6.89 14.18
C GLY A 185 3.02 8.17 14.36
N ASP A 186 3.63 9.16 15.01
CA ASP A 186 2.96 10.42 15.42
C ASP A 186 2.45 11.28 14.25
N ASN A 187 3.08 11.15 13.07
CA ASN A 187 2.61 11.73 11.81
C ASN A 187 2.14 10.60 10.89
N PRO A 188 0.98 9.97 11.16
CA PRO A 188 0.63 8.67 10.60
C PRO A 188 0.29 8.77 9.11
N TRP A 189 1.12 8.14 8.27
CA TRP A 189 0.84 7.99 6.85
C TRP A 189 1.55 6.77 6.26
N PHE A 190 1.01 6.27 5.15
CA PHE A 190 1.68 5.33 4.27
C PHE A 190 1.37 5.66 2.79
N SER A 191 2.22 5.20 1.89
CA SER A 191 2.08 5.39 0.44
C SER A 191 2.41 4.16 -0.38
N ILE A 192 1.85 4.15 -1.60
CA ILE A 192 2.33 3.33 -2.73
C ILE A 192 2.83 4.31 -3.80
N ASP A 193 4.09 4.23 -4.19
CA ASP A 193 4.75 5.23 -5.04
C ASP A 193 5.91 4.70 -5.90
N ASP A 194 6.42 5.56 -6.77
CA ASP A 194 7.54 5.32 -7.68
C ASP A 194 8.92 5.64 -7.06
N GLY A 195 8.99 5.91 -5.75
CA GLY A 195 10.23 6.26 -5.03
C GLY A 195 10.44 7.78 -4.96
N GLU A 196 11.68 8.25 -5.11
CA GLU A 196 12.02 9.69 -4.98
C GLU A 196 11.26 10.60 -5.97
N LYS A 197 10.86 10.08 -7.13
CA LYS A 197 10.19 10.83 -8.20
C LYS A 197 9.14 9.97 -8.89
N GLY A 198 8.14 10.60 -9.48
CA GLY A 198 7.07 9.92 -10.20
C GLY A 198 5.75 9.95 -9.44
N LYS A 199 4.91 8.94 -9.65
CA LYS A 199 3.57 8.90 -9.05
C LYS A 199 3.69 8.54 -7.57
N ALA A 200 2.85 9.17 -6.76
CA ALA A 200 2.67 8.80 -5.37
C ALA A 200 1.20 8.87 -4.98
N TYR A 201 0.76 7.89 -4.20
CA TYR A 201 -0.57 7.82 -3.63
C TYR A 201 -0.44 7.52 -2.14
N ALA A 202 -1.07 8.31 -1.29
CA ALA A 202 -0.90 8.19 0.14
C ALA A 202 -2.21 8.32 0.91
N LEU A 203 -2.29 7.61 2.03
CA LEU A 203 -3.29 7.84 3.07
C LEU A 203 -2.59 8.50 4.25
N ILE A 204 -3.03 9.70 4.59
CA ILE A 204 -2.48 10.51 5.68
C ILE A 204 -3.55 10.64 6.75
N PHE A 205 -3.32 10.12 7.94
CA PHE A 205 -4.29 10.15 9.04
C PHE A 205 -4.05 11.39 9.91
N LYS A 206 -5.09 11.91 10.54
CA LYS A 206 -4.96 13.05 11.48
C LYS A 206 -4.20 12.65 12.75
N ASN A 207 -4.39 11.41 13.20
CA ASN A 207 -3.84 10.85 14.42
C ASN A 207 -3.79 9.32 14.31
N ASN A 208 -2.90 8.70 15.09
CA ASN A 208 -2.72 7.24 15.15
C ASN A 208 -3.63 6.58 16.20
N THR A 209 -4.33 7.35 17.04
CA THR A 209 -5.33 6.82 17.98
C THR A 209 -6.74 7.04 17.44
N VAL A 210 -7.31 6.00 16.84
CA VAL A 210 -8.62 6.08 16.15
C VAL A 210 -9.74 5.34 16.90
N SER A 211 -9.39 4.47 17.84
CA SER A 211 -10.32 3.68 18.65
C SER A 211 -10.06 3.92 20.15
N SER A 212 -11.08 3.74 20.98
CA SER A 212 -10.91 3.69 22.43
C SER A 212 -10.59 2.28 22.94
N TYR A 213 -10.67 1.27 22.08
CA TYR A 213 -10.42 -0.13 22.43
C TYR A 213 -8.96 -0.52 22.26
N GLU A 214 -8.29 0.05 21.26
CA GLU A 214 -6.93 -0.27 20.84
C GLU A 214 -6.22 1.04 20.49
N SER A 215 -4.95 1.16 20.85
CA SER A 215 -4.08 2.30 20.53
C SER A 215 -3.23 1.95 19.32
N GLY A 216 -2.97 2.91 18.44
CA GLY A 216 -2.21 2.67 17.21
C GLY A 216 -3.08 2.31 16.00
N ILE A 217 -2.44 2.36 14.83
CA ILE A 217 -2.99 1.89 13.56
C ILE A 217 -1.95 0.92 13.00
N GLN A 218 -2.27 -0.36 13.01
CA GLN A 218 -1.38 -1.40 12.49
C GLN A 218 -1.49 -1.46 10.96
N VAL A 219 -0.37 -1.77 10.32
CA VAL A 219 -0.26 -1.81 8.87
C VAL A 219 -0.04 -3.24 8.39
N ALA A 220 -0.82 -3.65 7.39
CA ALA A 220 -0.62 -4.91 6.66
C ALA A 220 -0.59 -4.64 5.16
N ALA A 221 0.28 -5.34 4.43
CA ALA A 221 0.47 -5.15 3.00
C ALA A 221 0.58 -6.50 2.29
N THR A 222 -0.04 -6.61 1.13
CA THR A 222 -0.09 -7.86 0.37
C THR A 222 0.01 -7.62 -1.14
N GLU A 223 0.48 -8.64 -1.83
CA GLU A 223 0.43 -8.76 -3.29
C GLU A 223 -0.09 -10.15 -3.68
N LYS A 224 -0.75 -10.25 -4.82
CA LYS A 224 -1.31 -11.50 -5.34
C LYS A 224 -1.55 -11.42 -6.84
N GLN A 225 -1.31 -12.53 -7.51
CA GLN A 225 -1.75 -12.75 -8.88
C GLN A 225 -3.11 -13.42 -8.86
N GLU A 226 -4.16 -12.68 -9.20
CA GLU A 226 -5.54 -13.18 -9.17
C GLU A 226 -5.82 -14.09 -10.38
N ILE A 227 -5.43 -13.64 -11.56
CA ILE A 227 -5.63 -14.36 -12.82
C ILE A 227 -4.36 -14.25 -13.64
N ASN A 228 -3.86 -15.39 -14.12
CA ASN A 228 -2.80 -15.40 -15.12
C ASN A 228 -3.01 -16.55 -16.09
N VAL A 229 -3.46 -16.17 -17.29
CA VAL A 229 -3.72 -17.03 -18.43
C VAL A 229 -3.26 -16.28 -19.69
N PRO A 230 -2.90 -16.98 -20.78
CA PRO A 230 -2.42 -16.30 -21.98
C PRO A 230 -3.37 -15.21 -22.49
N GLY A 231 -2.91 -13.95 -22.52
CA GLY A 231 -3.71 -12.82 -22.99
C GLY A 231 -4.66 -12.20 -21.95
N LEU A 232 -4.70 -12.70 -20.70
CA LEU A 232 -5.40 -12.04 -19.59
C LEU A 232 -4.61 -12.20 -18.28
N GLU A 233 -4.17 -11.08 -17.74
CA GLU A 233 -3.47 -10.98 -16.47
C GLU A 233 -4.20 -9.98 -15.55
N VAL A 234 -4.39 -10.37 -14.30
CA VAL A 234 -4.92 -9.52 -13.23
C VAL A 234 -4.05 -9.69 -12.01
N ASP A 235 -3.34 -8.63 -11.68
CA ASP A 235 -2.53 -8.53 -10.47
C ASP A 235 -3.15 -7.52 -9.52
N GLY A 236 -3.09 -7.84 -8.24
CA GLY A 236 -3.57 -7.00 -7.17
C GLY A 236 -2.54 -6.87 -6.06
N GLY A 237 -2.66 -5.79 -5.31
CA GLY A 237 -1.90 -5.61 -4.10
C GLY A 237 -2.31 -4.33 -3.39
N GLY A 238 -1.73 -4.09 -2.24
CA GLY A 238 -2.01 -2.88 -1.50
C GLY A 238 -1.47 -2.91 -0.09
N ILE A 239 -1.82 -1.84 0.61
CA ILE A 239 -1.46 -1.60 1.99
C ILE A 239 -2.71 -1.12 2.73
N SER A 240 -2.87 -1.61 3.94
CA SER A 240 -4.05 -1.41 4.77
C SER A 240 -3.66 -0.87 6.14
N ALA A 241 -4.53 -0.06 6.71
CA ALA A 241 -4.49 0.40 8.08
C ALA A 241 -5.64 -0.27 8.83
N GLY A 242 -5.33 -0.96 9.93
CA GLY A 242 -6.28 -1.73 10.70
C GLY A 242 -6.13 -1.54 12.20
N ARG A 243 -6.84 -2.39 12.92
CA ARG A 243 -6.73 -2.55 14.37
C ARG A 243 -5.30 -2.92 14.73
N ASN A 244 -4.77 -2.33 15.81
CA ASN A 244 -3.63 -2.93 16.49
C ASN A 244 -4.15 -4.16 17.28
N SER A 245 -4.33 -5.25 16.54
CA SER A 245 -4.87 -6.53 17.00
C SER A 245 -3.75 -7.46 17.47
N TYR A 246 -2.54 -7.30 16.95
CA TYR A 246 -1.36 -8.09 17.29
C TYR A 246 -0.38 -7.21 18.05
N GLU A 247 -0.20 -7.48 19.34
CA GLU A 247 0.67 -6.70 20.21
C GLU A 247 1.41 -7.66 21.16
N ALA A 248 2.72 -7.46 21.35
CA ALA A 248 3.54 -8.25 22.28
C ALA A 248 3.40 -9.78 22.11
N GLY A 249 3.19 -10.26 20.89
CA GLY A 249 3.06 -11.68 20.56
C GLY A 249 1.67 -12.30 20.79
N ALA A 250 0.66 -11.49 21.13
CA ALA A 250 -0.72 -11.93 21.31
C ALA A 250 -1.62 -11.36 20.20
N HIS A 251 -2.43 -12.21 19.57
CA HIS A 251 -3.35 -11.81 18.49
C HIS A 251 -4.82 -11.79 18.94
N ASN A 252 -5.45 -10.61 18.91
CA ASN A 252 -6.85 -10.39 19.25
C ASN A 252 -7.80 -10.59 18.04
N LEU A 253 -8.26 -11.82 17.88
CA LEU A 253 -9.17 -12.25 16.79
C LEU A 253 -10.66 -11.98 17.03
N VAL A 254 -11.01 -11.02 17.91
CA VAL A 254 -12.41 -10.65 18.18
C VAL A 254 -12.59 -9.13 18.10
N ILE A 255 -13.54 -8.69 17.25
CA ILE A 255 -14.05 -7.32 17.26
C ILE A 255 -15.28 -7.27 18.18
N PRO A 256 -15.22 -6.58 19.33
CA PRO A 256 -16.31 -6.60 20.30
C PRO A 256 -17.53 -5.81 19.79
N LYS A 257 -18.71 -6.20 20.25
CA LYS A 257 -19.93 -5.40 20.06
C LYS A 257 -19.74 -4.00 20.66
N GLY A 258 -20.10 -2.96 19.91
CA GLY A 258 -19.91 -1.56 20.29
C GLY A 258 -18.50 -1.03 20.00
N PHE A 259 -17.63 -1.82 19.35
CA PHE A 259 -16.38 -1.33 18.80
C PHE A 259 -16.64 -0.10 17.91
N THR A 260 -15.83 0.94 18.06
CA THR A 260 -15.94 2.16 17.27
C THR A 260 -14.56 2.71 16.94
N ALA A 261 -14.31 2.92 15.64
CA ALA A 261 -13.13 3.63 15.15
C ALA A 261 -13.59 4.92 14.44
N LYS A 262 -13.01 6.06 14.84
CA LYS A 262 -13.31 7.39 14.29
C LYS A 262 -12.02 8.08 13.90
N PHE A 263 -11.90 8.45 12.63
CA PHE A 263 -10.72 9.13 12.12
C PHE A 263 -11.05 10.09 10.99
N THR A 264 -10.13 11.02 10.76
CA THR A 264 -10.08 11.83 9.54
C THR A 264 -8.80 11.50 8.82
N SER A 265 -8.90 11.18 7.53
CA SER A 265 -7.76 10.84 6.68
C SER A 265 -7.84 11.59 5.35
N GLU A 266 -6.70 11.88 4.75
CA GLU A 266 -6.57 12.46 3.42
C GLU A 266 -6.04 11.41 2.44
N PHE A 267 -6.76 11.22 1.34
CA PHE A 267 -6.26 10.47 0.18
C PHE A 267 -5.56 11.44 -0.77
N PHE A 268 -4.23 11.45 -0.71
CA PHE A 268 -3.35 12.30 -1.51
C PHE A 268 -2.88 11.59 -2.78
N SER A 269 -2.68 12.35 -3.85
CA SER A 269 -2.11 11.87 -5.10
C SER A 269 -1.22 12.92 -5.75
N SER A 270 -0.01 12.51 -6.12
CA SER A 270 0.96 13.29 -6.89
C SER A 270 1.33 12.53 -8.17
N PRO A 271 1.30 13.16 -9.36
CA PRO A 271 1.69 12.48 -10.60
C PRO A 271 3.21 12.45 -10.84
N ASP A 272 3.97 13.36 -10.24
CA ASP A 272 5.39 13.58 -10.51
C ASP A 272 6.26 13.77 -9.24
N GLY A 273 5.68 13.85 -8.05
CA GLY A 273 6.36 14.23 -6.82
C GLY A 273 7.02 13.12 -5.98
N GLY A 274 6.72 11.84 -6.23
CA GLY A 274 7.26 10.71 -5.45
C GLY A 274 7.01 10.81 -3.93
N LEU A 275 7.80 10.06 -3.15
CA LEU A 275 7.84 10.09 -1.69
C LEU A 275 8.00 11.52 -1.11
N PRO A 276 8.90 12.40 -1.60
CA PRO A 276 9.07 13.74 -1.03
C PRO A 276 7.80 14.60 -1.05
N ALA A 277 6.92 14.40 -2.04
CA ALA A 277 5.64 15.09 -2.09
C ALA A 277 4.65 14.57 -1.03
N VAL A 278 4.71 13.28 -0.69
CA VAL A 278 3.91 12.68 0.38
C VAL A 278 4.33 13.25 1.73
N GLU A 279 5.63 13.24 2.04
CA GLU A 279 6.17 13.79 3.29
C GLU A 279 5.77 15.26 3.46
N LYS A 280 5.94 16.06 2.40
CA LYS A 280 5.56 17.47 2.39
C LYS A 280 4.06 17.68 2.59
N GLU A 281 3.20 16.88 1.94
CA GLU A 281 1.75 17.01 2.12
C GLU A 281 1.34 16.57 3.52
N ALA A 282 1.91 15.49 4.07
CA ALA A 282 1.65 15.06 5.44
C ALA A 282 1.94 16.20 6.42
N ASP A 283 3.08 16.88 6.26
CA ASP A 283 3.46 18.05 7.02
C ASP A 283 2.42 19.19 6.94
N ILE A 284 1.95 19.49 5.73
CA ILE A 284 0.95 20.52 5.47
C ILE A 284 -0.40 20.12 6.08
N PHE A 285 -0.81 18.87 5.91
CA PHE A 285 -2.08 18.34 6.38
C PHE A 285 -2.17 18.44 7.91
N HIS A 286 -1.16 17.97 8.65
CA HIS A 286 -1.14 18.04 10.11
C HIS A 286 -1.12 19.49 10.62
N LYS A 287 -0.42 20.40 9.93
CA LYS A 287 -0.41 21.84 10.27
C LYS A 287 -1.77 22.50 10.04
N LEU A 288 -2.53 22.09 9.02
CA LEU A 288 -3.77 22.76 8.60
C LEU A 288 -5.05 22.13 9.17
N ILE A 289 -5.06 20.82 9.45
CA ILE A 289 -6.28 20.11 9.87
C ILE A 289 -6.93 20.68 11.15
N PRO A 290 -6.19 21.19 12.17
CA PRO A 290 -6.82 21.78 13.36
C PRO A 290 -7.65 23.04 13.05
N TYR A 291 -7.33 23.75 11.97
CA TYR A 291 -8.06 24.94 11.52
C TYR A 291 -9.27 24.61 10.63
N ARG A 292 -9.36 23.36 10.15
CA ARG A 292 -10.48 22.88 9.31
C ARG A 292 -11.60 22.27 10.16
N ASP A 293 -11.31 21.88 11.42
CA ASP A 293 -12.25 21.35 12.40
C ASP A 293 -13.22 22.41 12.98
N CYS A 294 -13.71 23.31 12.14
CA CYS A 294 -14.82 24.19 12.43
C CYS A 294 -16.13 23.39 12.41
N GLY A 295 -16.38 22.59 13.46
CA GLY A 295 -17.69 22.00 13.76
C GLY A 295 -18.22 21.01 12.72
N GLY A 296 -18.23 19.72 13.08
CA GLY A 296 -18.99 18.72 12.35
C GLY A 296 -20.42 19.18 12.04
N ALA A 297 -20.83 19.05 10.78
CA ALA A 297 -22.14 19.43 10.26
C ALA A 297 -23.24 18.45 10.73
N ASN A 298 -23.41 18.33 12.05
CA ASN A 298 -24.57 17.71 12.70
C ASN A 298 -25.06 18.49 13.94
N ASN A 299 -24.51 19.66 14.25
CA ASN A 299 -25.07 20.54 15.28
C ASN A 299 -25.71 21.78 14.66
N GLY A 300 -26.99 21.66 14.28
CA GLY A 300 -27.95 22.78 14.30
C GLY A 300 -28.30 23.21 15.72
N GLY A 301 -27.33 23.23 16.62
CA GLY A 301 -27.46 23.60 18.02
C GLY A 301 -26.20 24.34 18.43
N LYS A 302 -26.39 25.46 19.15
CA LYS A 302 -25.31 26.15 19.86
C LYS A 302 -24.43 25.12 20.56
N GLY A 303 -23.23 24.89 20.03
CA GLY A 303 -22.43 23.73 20.41
C GLY A 303 -21.01 23.83 19.87
N GLY A 304 -20.33 24.93 20.19
CA GLY A 304 -18.88 24.91 20.39
C GLY A 304 -18.66 24.82 21.89
N GLU A 305 -17.92 23.79 22.34
CA GLU A 305 -17.40 23.54 23.69
C GLU A 305 -17.74 24.60 24.75
N ASN A 306 -18.54 24.21 25.76
CA ASN A 306 -18.73 24.91 27.05
C ASN A 306 -17.41 24.95 27.86
N GLY A 307 -16.34 25.51 27.31
CA GLY A 307 -15.19 25.95 28.09
C GLY A 307 -15.45 27.37 28.57
N GLU A 308 -15.18 27.64 29.85
CA GLU A 308 -15.18 29.01 30.38
C GLU A 308 -14.27 29.88 29.51
N ARG A 309 -14.76 31.04 29.07
CA ARG A 309 -14.04 31.97 28.18
C ARG A 309 -13.91 33.30 28.90
N TYR A 310 -12.73 33.89 28.83
CA TYR A 310 -12.41 35.08 29.62
C TYR A 310 -11.94 36.26 28.75
N SER A 311 -12.06 37.45 29.30
CA SER A 311 -11.54 38.69 28.77
C SER A 311 -10.14 38.96 29.35
N LEU A 312 -9.15 39.11 28.47
CA LEU A 312 -7.79 39.50 28.86
C LEU A 312 -7.50 40.91 28.37
N THR A 313 -7.34 41.84 29.30
CA THR A 313 -6.94 43.23 28.99
C THR A 313 -5.45 43.43 29.29
N VAL A 314 -4.69 43.86 28.30
CA VAL A 314 -3.24 44.07 28.42
C VAL A 314 -2.92 45.57 28.38
N PHE A 315 -2.20 46.04 29.40
CA PHE A 315 -1.75 47.42 29.54
C PHE A 315 -0.23 47.50 29.37
N PRO A 316 0.28 47.83 28.17
CA PRO A 316 1.71 48.03 27.96
C PRO A 316 2.17 49.40 28.45
N HIS A 317 3.07 49.40 29.43
CA HIS A 317 3.69 50.59 30.01
C HIS A 317 5.00 50.94 29.30
N LEU A 318 5.42 52.21 29.36
CA LEU A 318 6.72 52.70 28.81
C LEU A 318 6.96 52.44 27.31
N ALA A 319 5.91 52.15 26.53
CA ALA A 319 5.98 52.01 25.08
C ALA A 319 5.28 53.20 24.37
N PRO A 320 5.97 54.31 24.03
CA PRO A 320 5.33 55.45 23.39
C PRO A 320 4.79 55.10 21.98
N SER A 321 3.59 55.58 21.66
CA SER A 321 2.92 55.46 20.35
C SER A 321 2.04 56.68 20.10
N PHE A 322 1.76 57.00 18.83
CA PHE A 322 0.88 58.13 18.52
C PHE A 322 -0.56 57.79 18.97
N PRO A 323 -1.30 58.69 19.67
CA PRO A 323 -2.58 58.36 20.31
C PRO A 323 -3.65 57.77 19.39
N PHE A 324 -3.62 58.18 18.11
CA PHE A 324 -4.54 57.74 17.05
C PHE A 324 -3.84 56.98 15.92
N ALA A 325 -2.61 56.49 16.14
CA ALA A 325 -1.80 55.84 15.09
C ALA A 325 -2.59 54.79 14.28
N PRO A 326 -3.32 53.85 14.91
CA PRO A 326 -4.02 52.81 14.16
C PRO A 326 -5.17 53.38 13.31
N ALA A 327 -5.98 54.28 13.88
CA ALA A 327 -7.10 54.91 13.17
C ALA A 327 -6.64 55.79 11.99
N ILE A 328 -5.57 56.58 12.17
CA ILE A 328 -5.00 57.41 11.11
C ILE A 328 -4.31 56.54 10.05
N SER A 329 -3.65 55.43 10.45
CA SER A 329 -3.05 54.51 9.47
C SER A 329 -4.09 53.88 8.55
N VAL A 330 -5.27 53.53 9.08
CA VAL A 330 -6.41 53.01 8.29
C VAL A 330 -6.95 54.07 7.33
N VAL A 331 -7.08 55.32 7.77
CA VAL A 331 -7.66 56.41 6.95
C VAL A 331 -6.69 56.97 5.91
N THR A 332 -5.39 57.01 6.22
CA THR A 332 -4.36 57.66 5.37
C THR A 332 -3.53 56.70 4.54
N GLY A 333 -3.64 55.39 4.79
CA GLY A 333 -2.79 54.36 4.18
C GLY A 333 -1.31 54.44 4.60
N ARG A 334 -0.92 55.39 5.48
CA ARG A 334 0.45 55.58 5.96
C ARG A 334 0.65 54.84 7.28
N ARG A 335 1.68 54.00 7.36
CA ARG A 335 2.00 53.21 8.57
C ARG A 335 2.59 54.09 9.68
N LEU A 336 1.76 54.53 10.63
CA LEU A 336 2.19 55.31 11.79
C LEU A 336 2.68 54.42 12.95
N PRO A 337 3.45 54.97 13.92
CA PRO A 337 4.00 54.20 15.03
C PRO A 337 2.90 53.68 15.98
N ASP A 338 2.59 52.39 15.88
CA ASP A 338 1.62 51.67 16.70
C ASP A 338 2.31 50.78 17.74
N VAL A 339 1.53 50.30 18.71
CA VAL A 339 1.93 49.26 19.64
C VAL A 339 0.95 48.13 19.55
N ARG A 340 1.46 46.91 19.36
CA ARG A 340 0.68 45.69 19.20
C ARG A 340 1.02 44.73 20.34
N VAL A 341 0.02 43.97 20.75
CA VAL A 341 0.19 42.85 21.67
C VAL A 341 -0.19 41.59 20.91
N GLU A 342 0.64 40.57 21.01
CA GLU A 342 0.38 39.23 20.49
C GLU A 342 0.25 38.26 21.65
N LEU A 343 -0.75 37.39 21.58
CA LEU A 343 -0.96 36.28 22.49
C LEU A 343 -0.42 35.00 21.87
N TRP A 344 0.52 34.38 22.57
CA TRP A 344 1.15 33.14 22.15
C TRP A 344 0.80 32.02 23.12
N ARG A 345 0.47 30.84 22.60
CA ARG A 345 0.23 29.60 23.38
C ARG A 345 0.96 28.46 22.67
N ASN A 346 1.76 27.69 23.41
CA ASN A 346 2.58 26.60 22.88
C ASN A 346 3.35 27.01 21.60
N ASP A 347 4.01 28.17 21.67
CA ASP A 347 4.80 28.74 20.56
C ASP A 347 4.05 29.07 19.27
N THR A 348 2.70 29.07 19.31
CA THR A 348 1.84 29.56 18.22
C THR A 348 1.15 30.86 18.61
N MET A 349 1.07 31.81 17.67
CA MET A 349 0.30 33.04 17.87
C MET A 349 -1.20 32.72 17.75
N VAL A 350 -1.93 32.88 18.85
CA VAL A 350 -3.37 32.62 18.93
C VAL A 350 -4.17 33.86 18.53
N SER A 351 -3.70 35.04 18.92
CA SER A 351 -4.40 36.31 18.65
C SER A 351 -3.45 37.49 18.68
N SER A 352 -3.84 38.59 18.03
CA SER A 352 -3.09 39.85 18.02
C SER A 352 -4.05 41.03 18.09
N ALA A 353 -3.70 42.03 18.89
CA ALA A 353 -4.50 43.24 19.07
C ALA A 353 -3.61 44.49 19.11
N VAL A 354 -4.08 45.56 18.47
CA VAL A 354 -3.40 46.86 18.49
C VAL A 354 -3.86 47.67 19.70
N CYS A 355 -2.91 48.22 20.44
CA CYS A 355 -3.19 49.05 21.60
C CYS A 355 -3.78 50.39 21.18
N SER A 356 -4.88 50.77 21.82
CA SER A 356 -5.48 52.09 21.65
C SER A 356 -5.81 52.69 23.02
N ARG A 357 -5.77 54.02 23.10
CA ARG A 357 -6.35 54.76 24.25
C ARG A 357 -7.86 54.92 24.08
N ILE A 358 -8.30 55.02 22.84
CA ILE A 358 -9.70 55.15 22.46
C ILE A 358 -9.98 54.03 21.46
N PRO A 359 -10.77 53.01 21.82
CA PRO A 359 -11.17 51.96 20.90
C PRO A 359 -11.91 52.56 19.70
N PHE A 360 -11.82 51.93 18.54
CA PHE A 360 -12.55 52.36 17.34
C PHE A 360 -12.98 51.15 16.51
N ILE A 361 -14.04 51.34 15.74
CA ILE A 361 -14.58 50.33 14.82
C ILE A 361 -14.62 50.94 13.42
N VAL A 362 -14.31 50.15 12.40
CA VAL A 362 -14.43 50.55 11.00
C VAL A 362 -15.69 49.93 10.43
N ILE A 363 -16.63 50.77 9.98
CA ILE A 363 -17.87 50.34 9.33
C ILE A 363 -17.94 51.09 8.01
N ASP A 364 -18.03 50.37 6.89
CA ASP A 364 -18.11 50.94 5.53
C ASP A 364 -17.00 51.96 5.22
N GLY A 365 -15.77 51.68 5.67
CA GLY A 365 -14.60 52.57 5.46
C GLY A 365 -14.59 53.83 6.34
N LYS A 366 -15.56 54.02 7.23
CA LYS A 366 -15.61 55.13 8.19
C LYS A 366 -15.19 54.66 9.58
N VAL A 367 -14.28 55.41 10.20
CA VAL A 367 -13.80 55.14 11.57
C VAL A 367 -14.77 55.78 12.58
N ARG A 368 -15.33 54.96 13.48
CA ARG A 368 -16.13 55.44 14.62
C ARG A 368 -15.38 55.18 15.93
N PHE A 369 -15.07 56.25 16.64
CA PHE A 369 -14.40 56.19 17.94
C PHE A 369 -15.39 55.90 19.07
N ASP A 370 -15.02 54.97 19.95
CA ASP A 370 -15.75 54.64 21.17
C ASP A 370 -15.18 55.46 22.34
N TRP A 371 -15.69 56.69 22.47
CA TRP A 371 -15.31 57.61 23.53
C TRP A 371 -15.71 57.13 24.94
N LYS A 372 -16.69 56.23 25.06
CA LYS A 372 -17.15 55.72 26.37
C LYS A 372 -16.13 54.76 26.99
N ASN A 373 -15.39 54.03 26.16
CA ASN A 373 -14.34 53.11 26.57
C ASN A 373 -12.93 53.69 26.46
N ALA A 374 -12.83 55.02 26.32
CA ALA A 374 -11.57 55.73 26.34
C ALA A 374 -10.85 55.57 27.68
N THR A 375 -9.54 55.40 27.63
CA THR A 375 -8.69 55.13 28.78
C THR A 375 -7.44 56.01 28.74
N LEU A 376 -6.97 56.44 29.90
CA LEU A 376 -5.75 57.25 30.03
C LEU A 376 -4.51 56.46 29.58
N MET A 377 -4.50 55.16 29.91
CA MET A 377 -3.49 54.20 29.49
C MET A 377 -3.98 53.46 28.26
N LYS A 378 -3.09 53.27 27.28
CA LYS A 378 -3.41 52.43 26.12
C LYS A 378 -3.60 50.98 26.56
N LYS A 379 -4.54 50.28 25.93
CA LYS A 379 -4.84 48.87 26.22
C LYS A 379 -5.09 48.08 24.94
N ALA A 380 -4.80 46.80 24.99
CA ALA A 380 -5.28 45.80 24.05
C ALA A 380 -6.28 44.90 24.79
N VAL A 381 -7.40 44.58 24.16
CA VAL A 381 -8.44 43.73 24.75
C VAL A 381 -8.59 42.50 23.86
N PHE A 382 -8.42 41.33 24.46
CA PHE A 382 -8.71 40.05 23.85
C PHE A 382 -9.98 39.52 24.49
N ILE A 383 -11.01 39.42 23.67
CA ILE A 383 -12.29 38.83 24.06
C ILE A 383 -12.20 37.35 23.68
N ASP A 384 -12.83 36.47 24.46
CA ASP A 384 -13.00 35.06 24.10
C ASP A 384 -11.72 34.19 24.22
N VAL A 385 -10.89 34.46 25.23
CA VAL A 385 -9.65 33.71 25.48
C VAL A 385 -9.96 32.45 26.29
N LYS A 386 -9.56 31.28 25.78
CA LYS A 386 -9.68 30.00 26.50
C LYS A 386 -8.77 29.98 27.75
N PRO A 387 -9.08 29.18 28.78
CA PRO A 387 -8.24 29.08 29.96
C PRO A 387 -6.89 28.43 29.60
N GLY A 388 -5.82 28.84 30.27
CA GLY A 388 -4.49 28.25 30.10
C GLY A 388 -3.33 29.23 30.21
N GLU A 389 -2.12 28.73 29.96
CA GLU A 389 -0.90 29.55 29.93
C GLU A 389 -0.72 30.25 28.59
N TYR A 390 -0.37 31.54 28.66
CA TYR A 390 -0.10 32.39 27.51
C TYR A 390 1.18 33.21 27.73
N MET A 391 1.89 33.47 26.64
CA MET A 391 2.95 34.47 26.58
C MET A 391 2.43 35.71 25.85
N MET A 392 2.34 36.83 26.56
CA MET A 392 2.00 38.12 25.95
C MET A 392 3.28 38.78 25.45
N LYS A 393 3.37 39.03 24.14
CA LYS A 393 4.49 39.73 23.50
C LYS A 393 4.04 41.12 23.03
N VAL A 394 4.75 42.16 23.43
CA VAL A 394 4.45 43.57 23.10
C VAL A 394 5.45 44.10 22.09
N PHE A 395 4.94 44.55 20.96
CA PHE A 395 5.71 45.12 19.86
C PHE A 395 5.42 46.61 19.70
N ARG A 396 6.46 47.42 19.51
CA ARG A 396 6.34 48.84 19.14
C ARG A 396 6.86 48.99 17.71
N ARG A 397 5.97 49.31 16.77
CA ARG A 397 6.19 49.03 15.34
C ARG A 397 6.57 47.56 15.16
N ASP A 398 7.78 47.30 14.65
CA ASP A 398 8.33 45.96 14.43
C ASP A 398 9.36 45.54 15.51
N LYS A 399 9.50 46.29 16.61
CA LYS A 399 10.47 46.00 17.68
C LYS A 399 9.82 45.31 18.88
N TYR A 400 10.39 44.20 19.34
CA TYR A 400 9.92 43.44 20.49
C TYR A 400 10.40 44.08 21.81
N VAL A 401 9.50 44.78 22.50
CA VAL A 401 9.85 45.70 23.60
C VAL A 401 9.33 45.29 24.98
N GLY A 402 8.42 44.32 25.09
CA GLY A 402 7.91 43.86 26.38
C GLY A 402 7.33 42.45 26.29
N ALA A 403 7.42 41.69 27.37
CA ALA A 403 6.94 40.31 27.40
C ALA A 403 6.59 39.87 28.81
N LYS A 404 5.49 39.12 28.96
CA LYS A 404 5.09 38.58 30.27
C LYS A 404 4.26 37.30 30.10
N PRO A 405 4.62 36.20 30.78
CA PRO A 405 3.75 35.02 30.85
C PRO A 405 2.55 35.29 31.77
N VAL A 406 1.42 34.66 31.47
CA VAL A 406 0.18 34.75 32.26
C VAL A 406 -0.58 33.43 32.17
N TYR A 407 -1.18 33.00 33.28
CA TYR A 407 -2.21 31.97 33.30
C TYR A 407 -3.57 32.66 33.31
N VAL A 408 -4.41 32.39 32.31
CA VAL A 408 -5.75 32.97 32.19
C VAL A 408 -6.75 31.96 32.73
N ASP A 409 -7.40 32.28 33.83
CA ASP A 409 -8.40 31.48 34.53
C ASP A 409 -9.64 32.29 34.95
N ARG A 410 -9.66 33.57 34.59
CA ARG A 410 -10.74 34.53 34.81
C ARG A 410 -10.52 35.76 33.95
N ASP A 411 -11.53 36.62 33.90
CA ASP A 411 -11.38 37.97 33.36
C ASP A 411 -10.28 38.71 34.13
N MET A 412 -9.23 39.13 33.42
CA MET A 412 -8.07 39.71 34.07
C MET A 412 -7.43 40.85 33.27
N ALA A 413 -6.85 41.78 34.03
CA ALA A 413 -6.07 42.88 33.51
C ALA A 413 -4.59 42.65 33.84
N VAL A 414 -3.72 42.67 32.83
CA VAL A 414 -2.28 42.46 33.01
C VAL A 414 -1.49 43.66 32.52
N HIS A 415 -0.62 44.14 33.41
CA HIS A 415 0.34 45.18 33.10
C HIS A 415 1.67 44.56 32.63
N VAL A 416 2.16 45.04 31.48
CA VAL A 416 3.45 44.63 30.89
C VAL A 416 4.36 45.85 30.84
N ILE A 417 5.50 45.79 31.51
CA ILE A 417 6.51 46.86 31.48
C ILE A 417 7.36 46.68 30.22
N CYS A 418 7.42 47.70 29.37
CA CYS A 418 8.23 47.67 28.15
C CYS A 418 9.55 48.43 28.33
N GLY A 419 10.58 48.01 27.61
CA GLY A 419 11.90 48.63 27.55
C GLY A 419 12.39 48.77 26.11
N PHE A 420 13.66 48.47 25.89
CA PHE A 420 14.27 48.41 24.56
C PHE A 420 14.24 46.98 24.02
N GLU A 421 14.33 46.83 22.70
CA GLU A 421 14.59 45.52 22.09
C GLU A 421 16.09 45.25 22.18
N GLY A 422 16.47 44.19 22.88
CA GLY A 422 17.81 43.63 22.82
C GLY A 422 17.87 42.55 21.75
N ASN A 423 19.05 42.37 21.15
CA ASN A 423 19.29 41.29 20.20
C ASN A 423 20.64 40.64 20.48
N VAL A 424 20.71 39.32 20.28
CA VAL A 424 21.94 38.56 20.23
C VAL A 424 22.04 37.95 18.84
N ARG A 425 23.15 38.22 18.16
CA ARG A 425 23.52 37.53 16.93
C ARG A 425 24.41 36.36 17.28
N LEU A 426 24.00 35.17 16.90
CA LEU A 426 24.80 33.97 17.02
C LEU A 426 25.41 33.62 15.66
N ARG A 427 26.66 33.18 15.70
CA ARG A 427 27.34 32.50 14.60
C ARG A 427 27.83 31.16 15.14
N ILE A 428 27.34 30.08 14.56
CA ILE A 428 27.60 28.72 15.03
C ILE A 428 28.39 28.00 13.96
N SER A 429 29.57 27.50 14.33
CA SER A 429 30.47 26.79 13.41
C SER A 429 31.00 25.49 14.03
N ASP A 430 31.42 24.57 13.19
CA ASP A 430 32.10 23.34 13.61
C ASP A 430 33.58 23.61 14.00
N GLN A 431 34.31 22.56 14.37
CA GLN A 431 35.75 22.62 14.68
C GLN A 431 36.63 23.01 13.48
N ASN A 432 36.14 22.85 12.24
CA ASN A 432 36.83 23.17 11.00
C ASN A 432 36.51 24.58 10.47
N GLY A 433 35.60 25.29 11.12
CA GLY A 433 35.12 26.62 10.70
C GLY A 433 33.98 26.60 9.67
N ASN A 434 33.38 25.44 9.39
CA ASN A 434 32.16 25.33 8.60
C ASN A 434 30.96 25.81 9.41
N GLU A 435 30.03 26.50 8.76
CA GLU A 435 28.85 27.08 9.41
C GLU A 435 27.76 26.01 9.62
N ILE A 436 27.13 25.97 10.80
CA ILE A 436 26.12 24.96 11.16
C ILE A 436 24.71 25.53 10.95
N SER A 437 23.96 24.93 10.02
CA SER A 437 22.56 25.27 9.75
C SER A 437 21.58 24.48 10.64
N ASN A 438 20.36 24.99 10.78
CA ASN A 438 19.25 24.36 11.54
C ASN A 438 19.55 24.06 13.02
N ALA A 439 20.45 24.82 13.65
CA ALA A 439 20.60 24.82 15.10
C ALA A 439 19.50 25.68 15.71
N ASP A 440 18.73 25.10 16.63
CA ASP A 440 17.63 25.75 17.33
C ASP A 440 18.15 26.60 18.48
N ILE A 441 17.66 27.83 18.58
CA ILE A 441 18.14 28.80 19.57
C ILE A 441 16.97 29.33 20.38
N PHE A 442 17.06 29.15 21.69
CA PHE A 442 16.05 29.57 22.65
C PHE A 442 16.62 30.65 23.56
N LEU A 443 15.85 31.73 23.74
CA LEU A 443 16.01 32.63 24.87
C LEU A 443 14.95 32.29 25.91
N GLN A 444 15.38 31.75 27.03
CA GLN A 444 14.50 31.28 28.10
C GLN A 444 14.69 32.11 29.37
N LYS A 445 13.61 32.23 30.16
CA LYS A 445 13.64 32.80 31.50
C LYS A 445 12.59 32.11 32.35
N ASN A 446 13.00 31.57 33.51
CA ASN A 446 12.14 30.80 34.42
C ASN A 446 11.38 29.67 33.71
N GLY A 447 12.05 28.93 32.82
CA GLY A 447 11.46 27.83 32.06
C GLY A 447 10.45 28.24 30.97
N LYS A 448 10.30 29.53 30.66
CA LYS A 448 9.45 30.02 29.56
C LYS A 448 10.28 30.55 28.41
N ILE A 449 9.86 30.25 27.18
CA ILE A 449 10.50 30.70 25.93
C ILE A 449 10.03 32.11 25.59
N TYR A 450 10.97 33.06 25.51
CA TYR A 450 10.71 34.45 25.12
C TYR A 450 10.97 34.68 23.63
N SER A 451 11.99 34.01 23.10
CA SER A 451 12.38 34.09 21.69
C SER A 451 12.84 32.72 21.22
N PHE A 452 12.54 32.41 19.97
CA PHE A 452 12.98 31.21 19.27
C PHE A 452 13.41 31.62 17.86
N ASN A 453 14.53 31.06 17.40
CA ASN A 453 14.98 31.16 16.02
C ASN A 453 15.89 29.96 15.72
N SER A 454 16.11 29.65 14.44
CA SER A 454 17.05 28.61 14.01
C SER A 454 18.10 29.21 13.07
N THR A 455 19.28 28.60 12.98
CA THR A 455 20.34 29.10 12.08
C THR A 455 20.01 28.87 10.60
N GLY A 456 20.32 29.86 9.78
CA GLY A 456 20.28 29.74 8.32
C GLY A 456 21.45 28.91 7.77
N ILE A 457 21.51 28.78 6.43
CA ILE A 457 22.61 28.10 5.71
C ILE A 457 23.97 28.74 6.00
N ASP A 458 23.99 30.02 6.39
CA ASP A 458 25.19 30.77 6.75
C ASP A 458 25.61 30.61 8.23
N GLY A 459 24.96 29.71 8.98
CA GLY A 459 25.24 29.44 10.40
C GLY A 459 24.85 30.57 11.35
N ARG A 460 24.06 31.54 10.86
CA ARG A 460 23.70 32.73 11.63
C ARG A 460 22.24 32.73 12.02
N ALA A 461 22.00 33.25 13.20
CA ALA A 461 20.67 33.51 13.69
C ALA A 461 20.66 34.74 14.59
N VAL A 462 19.50 35.39 14.65
CA VAL A 462 19.30 36.56 15.51
C VAL A 462 18.07 36.31 16.35
N VAL A 463 18.27 36.21 17.67
CA VAL A 463 17.18 36.15 18.64
C VAL A 463 17.00 37.52 19.28
N ARG A 464 15.74 37.90 19.48
CA ARG A 464 15.36 39.22 20.01
C ARG A 464 14.46 39.05 21.23
N ALA A 465 14.71 39.83 22.27
CA ALA A 465 13.84 39.87 23.45
C ALA A 465 13.96 41.22 24.19
N PRO A 466 13.01 41.54 25.08
CA PRO A 466 13.01 42.80 25.82
C PRO A 466 14.23 42.98 26.74
N SER A 467 14.78 44.18 26.80
CA SER A 467 15.96 44.58 27.59
C SER A 467 15.64 45.80 28.48
N PRO A 468 16.25 45.93 29.68
CA PRO A 468 17.24 45.04 30.29
C PRO A 468 16.59 43.84 31.01
N SER A 469 17.01 42.64 30.66
CA SER A 469 16.66 41.40 31.34
C SER A 469 17.73 40.34 31.05
N ALA A 470 17.97 39.46 32.04
CA ALA A 470 18.80 38.27 31.87
C ALA A 470 17.94 37.11 31.36
N TYR A 471 18.51 36.34 30.44
CA TYR A 471 17.91 35.17 29.80
C TYR A 471 18.95 34.04 29.73
N ALA A 472 18.53 32.79 29.86
CA ALA A 472 19.33 31.65 29.47
C ALA A 472 19.28 31.52 27.94
N LEU A 473 20.42 31.69 27.29
CA LEU A 473 20.61 31.43 25.87
C LEU A 473 21.00 29.98 25.72
N LYS A 474 20.13 29.20 25.08
CA LYS A 474 20.31 27.77 24.88
C LYS A 474 20.32 27.46 23.39
N VAL A 475 21.32 26.71 22.94
CA VAL A 475 21.44 26.25 21.56
C VAL A 475 21.30 24.74 21.55
N CYS A 476 20.34 24.25 20.78
CA CYS A 476 20.13 22.84 20.56
C CYS A 476 20.47 22.49 19.10
N TYR A 477 21.24 21.42 18.90
CA TYR A 477 21.54 20.89 17.57
C TYR A 477 21.33 19.38 17.58
N LYS A 478 20.52 18.88 16.64
CA LYS A 478 20.10 17.45 16.55
C LYS A 478 19.64 16.86 17.90
N GLY A 479 18.87 17.63 18.67
CA GLY A 479 18.34 17.21 19.98
C GLY A 479 19.28 17.45 21.17
N PHE A 480 20.57 17.70 20.94
CA PHE A 480 21.56 17.94 22.00
C PHE A 480 21.69 19.41 22.36
N VAL A 481 21.93 19.69 23.63
CA VAL A 481 22.31 21.02 24.11
C VAL A 481 23.80 21.22 23.87
N VAL A 482 24.15 21.95 22.81
CA VAL A 482 25.55 22.17 22.43
C VAL A 482 26.14 23.44 23.05
N TYR A 483 25.29 24.36 23.52
CA TYR A 483 25.71 25.58 24.20
C TYR A 483 24.64 26.12 25.13
N GLU A 484 25.04 26.53 26.34
CA GLU A 484 24.17 27.21 27.29
C GLU A 484 24.94 28.32 28.04
N GLU A 485 24.41 29.56 28.00
CA GLU A 485 24.99 30.71 28.68
C GLU A 485 23.88 31.62 29.24
N ASN A 486 24.06 32.19 30.43
CA ASN A 486 23.21 33.26 30.91
C ASN A 486 23.64 34.61 30.32
N VAL A 487 22.78 35.23 29.52
CA VAL A 487 23.06 36.48 28.82
C VAL A 487 22.14 37.61 29.28
N SER A 488 22.70 38.78 29.54
CA SER A 488 21.95 40.03 29.63
C SER A 488 21.98 40.73 28.27
N LEU A 489 20.83 40.98 27.64
CA LEU A 489 20.79 41.53 26.28
C LEU A 489 21.15 43.03 26.25
N PRO A 490 22.32 43.47 25.73
CA PRO A 490 22.57 44.87 25.42
C PRO A 490 21.82 45.25 24.12
N ALA A 491 21.94 46.50 23.66
CA ALA A 491 21.38 46.91 22.36
C ALA A 491 21.97 46.10 21.18
N PHE A 492 23.17 45.54 21.34
CA PHE A 492 23.84 44.67 20.38
C PHE A 492 24.84 43.74 21.10
N ALA A 493 24.77 42.43 20.85
CA ALA A 493 25.79 41.46 21.26
C ALA A 493 25.98 40.39 20.18
N GLU A 494 27.22 40.03 19.90
CA GLU A 494 27.58 38.91 19.02
C GLU A 494 28.18 37.78 19.85
N ARG A 495 27.81 36.54 19.54
CA ARG A 495 28.32 35.31 20.16
C ARG A 495 28.76 34.35 19.08
N LYS A 496 29.97 33.83 19.22
CA LYS A 496 30.51 32.77 18.36
C LYS A 496 30.53 31.49 19.17
N VAL A 497 29.85 30.47 18.67
CA VAL A 497 29.78 29.15 19.31
C VAL A 497 30.48 28.17 18.37
N GLN A 498 31.47 27.46 18.91
CA GLN A 498 32.14 26.38 18.20
C GLN A 498 31.64 25.05 18.78
N VAL A 499 31.22 24.13 17.92
CA VAL A 499 30.72 22.80 18.31
C VAL A 499 31.64 21.75 17.71
N GLU A 500 32.04 20.76 18.51
CA GLU A 500 32.79 19.60 18.01
C GLU A 500 31.83 18.59 17.42
N LEU A 501 31.98 18.34 16.12
CA LEU A 501 31.15 17.41 15.36
C LEU A 501 32.01 16.32 14.73
N SER A 502 31.50 15.10 14.62
CA SER A 502 32.18 14.00 13.96
C SER A 502 31.21 13.22 13.09
N ASP A 503 31.77 12.55 12.08
CA ASP A 503 30.99 11.69 11.20
C ASP A 503 31.15 10.22 11.64
N LEU A 504 30.10 9.43 11.44
CA LEU A 504 30.09 7.99 11.67
C LEU A 504 29.69 7.27 10.38
N ASP A 505 30.53 6.34 9.92
CA ASP A 505 30.20 5.43 8.83
C ASP A 505 29.80 4.05 9.39
N VAL A 506 28.62 3.58 8.98
CA VAL A 506 28.04 2.30 9.36
C VAL A 506 28.01 1.38 8.14
N TYR A 507 28.64 0.22 8.27
CA TYR A 507 28.64 -0.86 7.28
C TYR A 507 27.74 -1.99 7.76
N VAL A 508 26.66 -2.21 7.03
CA VAL A 508 25.70 -3.28 7.27
C VAL A 508 25.95 -4.39 6.27
N ALA A 509 26.08 -5.62 6.76
CA ALA A 509 26.13 -6.82 5.95
C ALA A 509 25.02 -7.78 6.39
N ASP A 510 24.53 -8.61 5.49
CA ASP A 510 23.58 -9.67 5.82
C ASP A 510 24.26 -10.95 6.33
N ALA A 511 23.47 -11.99 6.61
CA ALA A 511 23.96 -13.29 7.04
C ALA A 511 24.90 -14.01 6.04
N LEU A 512 24.99 -13.54 4.78
CA LEU A 512 25.92 -14.04 3.76
C LEU A 512 27.20 -13.20 3.63
N ASN A 513 27.37 -12.19 4.49
CA ASN A 513 28.41 -11.15 4.40
C ASN A 513 28.35 -10.36 3.08
N LEU A 514 27.15 -10.16 2.53
CA LEU A 514 26.89 -9.29 1.39
C LEU A 514 26.14 -8.03 1.86
N PRO A 515 26.11 -6.94 1.08
CA PRO A 515 25.20 -5.83 1.34
C PRO A 515 23.76 -6.33 1.49
N PRO A 516 22.93 -5.73 2.36
CA PRO A 516 21.51 -6.08 2.47
C PRO A 516 20.81 -6.03 1.11
N GLY A 517 20.01 -7.05 0.80
CA GLY A 517 19.25 -7.11 -0.46
C GLY A 517 17.92 -6.34 -0.43
N VAL A 518 17.67 -5.61 0.66
CA VAL A 518 16.49 -4.78 0.94
C VAL A 518 16.96 -3.46 1.55
N ALA A 519 16.15 -2.42 1.40
CA ALA A 519 16.38 -1.17 2.09
C ALA A 519 16.32 -1.38 3.60
N ILE A 520 17.37 -0.91 4.28
CA ILE A 520 17.42 -0.78 5.73
C ILE A 520 17.61 0.71 6.00
N SER A 521 16.92 1.24 7.00
CA SER A 521 17.03 2.63 7.43
C SER A 521 17.68 2.69 8.81
N PRO A 522 19.03 2.71 8.93
CA PRO A 522 19.69 2.80 10.22
C PRO A 522 19.43 4.16 10.86
N VAL A 523 19.15 4.13 12.16
CA VAL A 523 18.84 5.33 12.93
C VAL A 523 19.70 5.40 14.18
N LEU A 524 20.18 6.60 14.48
CA LEU A 524 20.82 6.93 15.74
C LEU A 524 19.85 7.73 16.60
N THR A 525 19.77 7.36 17.87
CA THR A 525 19.14 8.16 18.92
C THR A 525 20.06 8.18 20.15
N SER A 526 19.82 9.07 21.10
CA SER A 526 20.60 9.13 22.33
C SER A 526 19.73 9.55 23.51
N SER A 527 19.97 8.92 24.65
CA SER A 527 19.37 9.31 25.93
C SER A 527 19.88 10.66 26.46
N GLU A 528 20.99 11.18 25.91
CA GLU A 528 21.56 12.48 26.27
C GLU A 528 20.88 13.65 25.53
N MET A 529 19.97 13.38 24.59
CA MET A 529 19.18 14.41 23.91
C MET A 529 18.15 15.04 24.85
N GLU A 530 18.10 16.36 24.92
CA GLU A 530 17.03 17.07 25.62
C GLU A 530 15.71 17.01 24.85
N LYS A 531 15.81 17.05 23.51
CA LYS A 531 14.69 16.80 22.61
C LYS A 531 14.97 15.51 21.86
N PRO A 532 14.30 14.40 22.21
CA PRO A 532 14.45 13.14 21.48
C PRO A 532 14.27 13.37 19.99
N ALA A 533 15.25 12.93 19.21
CA ALA A 533 15.25 13.04 17.77
C ALA A 533 15.94 11.82 17.18
N ASN A 534 15.42 11.36 16.05
CA ASN A 534 16.08 10.35 15.25
C ASN A 534 17.01 11.05 14.26
N ILE A 535 18.24 10.57 14.20
CA ILE A 535 19.22 10.97 13.18
C ILE A 535 19.31 9.82 12.20
N TYR A 536 19.11 10.10 10.91
CA TYR A 536 19.11 9.09 9.85
C TYR A 536 20.45 9.06 9.13
N GLY A 537 20.87 7.87 8.72
CA GLY A 537 22.05 7.68 7.89
C GLY A 537 21.74 7.91 6.43
N GLU A 538 22.62 8.62 5.72
CA GLU A 538 22.55 8.75 4.26
C GLU A 538 23.24 7.53 3.64
N GLU A 539 22.53 6.75 2.81
CA GLU A 539 23.15 5.62 2.10
C GLU A 539 24.12 6.14 1.03
N VAL A 540 25.40 5.83 1.18
CA VAL A 540 26.48 6.26 0.26
C VAL A 540 26.70 5.20 -0.82
N SER A 541 26.59 3.92 -0.45
CA SER A 541 26.64 2.77 -1.34
C SER A 541 25.88 1.60 -0.69
N PRO A 542 25.52 0.52 -1.42
CA PRO A 542 24.74 -0.58 -0.87
C PRO A 542 25.30 -1.10 0.46
N GLY A 543 24.52 -0.94 1.54
CA GLY A 543 24.90 -1.36 2.89
C GLY A 543 25.92 -0.46 3.60
N GLN A 544 26.23 0.73 3.07
CA GLN A 544 27.08 1.73 3.71
C GLN A 544 26.32 3.02 3.95
N TYR A 545 26.20 3.41 5.21
CA TYR A 545 25.45 4.58 5.65
C TYR A 545 26.38 5.57 6.35
N SER A 546 26.24 6.85 6.04
CA SER A 546 27.03 7.91 6.66
C SER A 546 26.14 8.84 7.48
N PHE A 547 26.51 9.03 8.74
CA PHE A 547 25.89 9.98 9.64
C PHE A 547 26.84 11.15 9.82
N LYS A 548 26.50 12.28 9.20
CA LYS A 548 27.34 13.48 9.22
C LYS A 548 27.04 14.35 10.43
N ASP A 549 28.00 15.17 10.84
CA ASP A 549 27.80 16.28 11.79
C ASP A 549 27.17 15.82 13.12
N LEU A 550 27.69 14.77 13.76
CA LEU A 550 27.20 14.27 15.04
C LEU A 550 27.91 14.94 16.23
N PRO A 551 27.18 15.48 17.22
CA PRO A 551 27.75 15.85 18.51
C PRO A 551 28.46 14.69 19.21
N SER A 552 29.38 15.00 20.13
CA SER A 552 30.01 13.97 20.97
C SER A 552 29.01 13.48 22.03
N ALA A 553 28.64 12.20 21.98
CA ALA A 553 27.70 11.55 22.90
C ALA A 553 27.73 10.04 22.73
N SER A 554 27.06 9.32 23.63
CA SER A 554 26.71 7.91 23.43
C SER A 554 25.40 7.79 22.64
N TYR A 555 25.44 7.06 21.53
CA TYR A 555 24.31 6.83 20.65
C TYR A 555 23.91 5.36 20.63
N THR A 556 22.61 5.11 20.51
CA THR A 556 22.08 3.79 20.16
C THR A 556 21.81 3.76 18.67
N LEU A 557 22.54 2.91 17.94
CA LEU A 557 22.28 2.56 16.55
C LEU A 557 21.21 1.46 16.50
N TYR A 558 20.12 1.76 15.80
CA TYR A 558 19.00 0.84 15.60
C TYR A 558 18.84 0.53 14.11
N LEU A 559 18.65 -0.75 13.79
CA LEU A 559 18.31 -1.23 12.46
C LEU A 559 17.07 -2.11 12.57
N ARG A 560 16.07 -1.87 11.74
CA ARG A 560 14.83 -2.66 11.70
C ARG A 560 14.48 -3.00 10.26
N TYR A 561 13.96 -4.21 10.07
CA TYR A 561 13.29 -4.65 8.86
C TYR A 561 12.25 -5.68 9.27
N LYS A 562 10.96 -5.34 9.12
CA LYS A 562 9.85 -6.15 9.65
C LYS A 562 10.02 -6.45 11.15
N SER A 563 9.79 -7.71 11.53
CA SER A 563 10.00 -8.25 12.89
C SER A 563 11.46 -8.41 13.31
N PHE A 564 12.44 -8.20 12.41
CA PHE A 564 13.86 -8.25 12.76
C PHE A 564 14.36 -6.88 13.19
N SER A 565 15.02 -6.82 14.34
CA SER A 565 15.71 -5.61 14.81
C SER A 565 17.08 -5.91 15.40
N VAL A 566 17.98 -4.94 15.30
CA VAL A 566 19.31 -4.95 15.89
C VAL A 566 19.55 -3.59 16.53
N SER A 567 20.00 -3.60 17.78
CA SER A 567 20.49 -2.40 18.46
C SER A 567 21.96 -2.56 18.84
N ARG A 568 22.72 -1.47 18.77
CA ARG A 568 24.13 -1.40 19.18
C ARG A 568 24.43 -0.02 19.73
N GLU A 569 25.11 0.04 20.87
CA GLU A 569 25.65 1.29 21.40
C GLU A 569 26.93 1.70 20.63
N VAL A 570 27.06 3.00 20.35
CA VAL A 570 28.16 3.62 19.63
C VAL A 570 28.58 4.90 20.34
N SER A 571 29.88 5.07 20.61
CA SER A 571 30.43 6.28 21.27
C SER A 571 31.08 7.19 20.23
N ILE A 572 30.62 8.45 20.12
CA ILE A 572 31.21 9.45 19.25
C ILE A 572 31.99 10.45 20.11
N PRO A 573 33.27 10.76 19.78
CA PRO A 573 33.98 10.47 18.52
C PRO A 573 34.87 9.21 18.54
N ASP A 574 34.80 8.38 19.57
CA ASP A 574 35.69 7.22 19.75
C ASP A 574 35.57 6.18 18.62
N GLU A 575 34.36 5.95 18.13
CA GLU A 575 34.05 5.08 17.00
C GLU A 575 33.69 5.92 15.77
N ARG A 576 34.43 5.73 14.68
CA ARG A 576 34.13 6.36 13.37
C ARG A 576 33.61 5.37 12.33
N TYR A 577 33.85 4.08 12.55
CA TYR A 577 33.48 3.00 11.65
C TYR A 577 32.84 1.87 12.43
N VAL A 578 31.62 1.50 12.05
CA VAL A 578 30.83 0.48 12.74
C VAL A 578 30.40 -0.59 11.75
N HIS A 579 30.75 -1.84 12.00
CA HIS A 579 30.26 -2.98 11.22
C HIS A 579 29.12 -3.69 11.97
N VAL A 580 28.04 -3.98 11.27
CA VAL A 580 26.85 -4.67 11.81
C VAL A 580 26.45 -5.79 10.85
N THR A 581 26.18 -6.98 11.39
CA THR A 581 25.56 -8.07 10.64
C THR A 581 24.07 -8.11 10.95
N PHE A 582 23.22 -7.94 9.94
CA PHE A 582 21.78 -7.97 10.07
C PHE A 582 21.26 -9.43 9.98
N PRO A 583 20.50 -9.91 10.97
CA PRO A 583 20.23 -11.35 11.15
C PRO A 583 19.04 -11.88 10.34
N ALA A 584 18.36 -11.06 9.55
CA ALA A 584 17.17 -11.48 8.82
C ALA A 584 17.47 -12.64 7.85
N VAL A 585 16.78 -13.76 8.04
CA VAL A 585 16.86 -14.95 7.20
C VAL A 585 15.46 -15.53 7.01
N TYR A 586 15.20 -16.01 5.79
CA TYR A 586 13.92 -16.59 5.39
C TYR A 586 14.13 -17.92 4.67
N LEU A 587 13.15 -18.80 4.76
CA LEU A 587 13.18 -20.11 4.14
C LEU A 587 12.72 -20.06 2.68
N LEU A 588 13.60 -20.37 1.74
CA LEU A 588 13.29 -20.53 0.32
C LEU A 588 13.12 -22.02 -0.03
N LYS A 589 11.88 -22.47 -0.14
CA LYS A 589 11.54 -23.84 -0.56
C LYS A 589 11.25 -23.88 -2.05
N VAL A 590 12.05 -24.61 -2.81
CA VAL A 590 11.84 -24.76 -4.25
C VAL A 590 11.17 -26.10 -4.56
N LYS A 591 10.02 -26.06 -5.23
CA LYS A 591 9.24 -27.23 -5.68
C LYS A 591 9.37 -27.39 -7.21
N PRO A 592 10.26 -28.28 -7.69
CA PRO A 592 10.38 -28.53 -9.12
C PRO A 592 9.17 -29.31 -9.65
N LEU A 593 8.57 -28.81 -10.73
CA LEU A 593 7.44 -29.41 -11.44
C LEU A 593 7.87 -29.77 -12.88
N ASN A 594 7.29 -30.83 -13.45
CA ASN A 594 7.49 -31.18 -14.86
C ASN A 594 6.60 -30.33 -15.77
N SER A 595 6.76 -30.49 -17.08
CA SER A 595 5.97 -29.81 -18.13
C SER A 595 4.44 -30.05 -18.08
N ARG A 596 3.94 -30.91 -17.18
CA ARG A 596 2.50 -31.10 -16.87
C ARG A 596 2.08 -30.56 -15.51
N GLY A 597 2.95 -29.86 -14.79
CA GLY A 597 2.68 -29.30 -13.47
C GLY A 597 2.60 -30.33 -12.35
N MET A 598 3.29 -31.48 -12.48
CA MET A 598 3.42 -32.49 -11.41
C MET A 598 4.81 -32.44 -10.78
N LYS A 599 4.90 -32.72 -9.48
CA LYS A 599 6.16 -32.71 -8.73
C LYS A 599 7.19 -33.69 -9.30
N ILE A 600 8.45 -33.26 -9.35
CA ILE A 600 9.62 -34.09 -9.72
C ILE A 600 10.52 -34.26 -8.48
N GLU A 601 11.18 -35.40 -8.37
CA GLU A 601 12.23 -35.67 -7.37
C GLU A 601 13.59 -35.91 -8.06
N GLY A 602 14.69 -35.78 -7.31
CA GLY A 602 16.05 -36.01 -7.83
C GLY A 602 16.59 -34.90 -8.74
N VAL A 603 16.12 -33.66 -8.56
CA VAL A 603 16.62 -32.47 -9.26
C VAL A 603 17.60 -31.74 -8.36
N ASP A 604 18.76 -31.38 -8.89
CA ASP A 604 19.74 -30.55 -8.19
C ASP A 604 19.27 -29.09 -8.23
N ILE A 605 19.18 -28.46 -7.06
CA ILE A 605 18.73 -27.08 -6.90
C ILE A 605 19.93 -26.24 -6.50
N GLU A 606 20.23 -25.22 -7.30
CA GLU A 606 21.33 -24.30 -7.06
C GLU A 606 20.77 -22.89 -6.88
N ILE A 607 20.95 -22.32 -5.69
CA ILE A 607 20.53 -20.96 -5.35
C ILE A 607 21.77 -20.06 -5.39
N ARG A 608 21.70 -18.95 -6.12
CA ARG A 608 22.82 -18.02 -6.29
C ARG A 608 22.41 -16.59 -5.96
N ARG A 609 23.32 -15.83 -5.37
CA ARG A 609 23.22 -14.38 -5.24
C ARG A 609 24.58 -13.76 -5.53
N GLU A 610 24.63 -12.77 -6.42
CA GLU A 610 25.87 -12.09 -6.83
C GLU A 610 27.01 -13.05 -7.21
N GLY A 611 26.66 -14.17 -7.87
CA GLY A 611 27.61 -15.21 -8.28
C GLY A 611 28.04 -16.20 -7.19
N LYS A 612 27.66 -15.97 -5.93
CA LYS A 612 27.91 -16.89 -4.80
C LYS A 612 26.84 -17.97 -4.74
N ILE A 613 27.27 -19.23 -4.70
CA ILE A 613 26.38 -20.39 -4.50
C ILE A 613 26.07 -20.55 -3.02
N ILE A 614 24.78 -20.67 -2.70
CA ILE A 614 24.28 -20.81 -1.34
C ILE A 614 23.95 -22.28 -1.11
N LYS A 615 24.43 -22.82 0.02
CA LYS A 615 24.30 -24.26 0.34
C LYS A 615 23.01 -24.59 1.09
N ASN A 616 22.42 -23.62 1.77
CA ASN A 616 21.23 -23.79 2.60
C ASN A 616 20.03 -23.10 1.96
N ASN A 617 18.83 -23.52 2.36
CA ASN A 617 17.58 -22.90 1.92
C ASN A 617 17.21 -21.66 2.75
N GLU A 618 17.94 -21.38 3.82
CA GLU A 618 17.80 -20.15 4.61
C GLU A 618 18.64 -19.07 3.97
N VAL A 619 17.97 -18.03 3.48
CA VAL A 619 18.58 -16.95 2.72
C VAL A 619 18.15 -15.60 3.30
N PRO A 620 19.05 -14.61 3.41
CA PRO A 620 18.65 -13.26 3.80
C PRO A 620 17.72 -12.63 2.76
N PRO A 621 16.98 -11.57 3.10
CA PRO A 621 16.13 -10.90 2.13
C PRO A 621 16.97 -10.33 0.96
N GLY A 622 16.51 -10.54 -0.28
CA GLY A 622 17.25 -10.16 -1.48
C GLY A 622 16.82 -10.88 -2.76
N LYS A 623 17.48 -10.57 -3.88
CA LYS A 623 17.27 -11.21 -5.20
C LYS A 623 18.18 -12.42 -5.37
N TYR A 624 17.61 -13.53 -5.84
CA TYR A 624 18.28 -14.82 -6.01
C TYR A 624 18.03 -15.40 -7.41
N ASP A 625 19.06 -15.96 -8.04
CA ASP A 625 18.96 -16.79 -9.26
C ASP A 625 18.87 -18.27 -8.85
N VAL A 626 17.74 -18.90 -9.15
CA VAL A 626 17.47 -20.30 -8.83
C VAL A 626 17.59 -21.13 -10.10
N VAL A 627 18.52 -22.09 -10.10
CA VAL A 627 18.81 -22.97 -11.24
C VAL A 627 18.51 -24.42 -10.87
N LEU A 628 17.70 -25.09 -11.70
CA LEU A 628 17.34 -26.49 -11.58
C LEU A 628 18.14 -27.31 -12.60
N LYS A 629 18.84 -28.35 -12.14
CA LYS A 629 19.67 -29.21 -12.97
C LYS A 629 19.29 -30.68 -12.82
N GLU A 630 19.38 -31.42 -13.92
CA GLU A 630 19.27 -32.88 -13.93
C GLU A 630 20.39 -33.45 -14.81
N GLY A 631 21.24 -34.32 -14.23
CA GLY A 631 22.40 -34.87 -14.95
C GLY A 631 23.36 -33.81 -15.48
N GLY A 632 23.49 -32.67 -14.78
CA GLY A 632 24.30 -31.53 -15.20
C GLY A 632 23.67 -30.59 -16.24
N LYS A 633 22.52 -30.94 -16.82
CA LYS A 633 21.78 -30.08 -17.77
C LYS A 633 20.80 -29.18 -17.03
N ILE A 634 20.75 -27.90 -17.39
CA ILE A 634 19.76 -26.95 -16.87
C ILE A 634 18.38 -27.31 -17.43
N ILE A 635 17.44 -27.58 -16.54
CA ILE A 635 16.04 -27.90 -16.87
C ILE A 635 15.07 -26.79 -16.44
N GLY A 636 15.53 -25.84 -15.60
CA GLY A 636 14.83 -24.61 -15.27
C GLY A 636 15.76 -23.54 -14.67
N ARG A 637 15.44 -22.26 -14.87
CA ARG A 637 16.17 -21.10 -14.33
C ARG A 637 15.23 -19.91 -14.16
N ARG A 638 15.27 -19.23 -13.00
CA ARG A 638 14.44 -18.06 -12.69
C ARG A 638 15.07 -17.19 -11.60
N GLU A 639 14.88 -15.88 -11.70
CA GLU A 639 15.13 -14.93 -10.61
C GLU A 639 13.91 -14.83 -9.66
N VAL A 640 14.18 -14.79 -8.35
CA VAL A 640 13.17 -14.62 -7.30
C VAL A 640 13.63 -13.60 -6.26
N PHE A 641 12.73 -12.72 -5.85
CA PHE A 641 12.97 -11.76 -4.78
C PHE A 641 12.35 -12.27 -3.47
N VAL A 642 13.20 -12.64 -2.51
CA VAL A 642 12.81 -13.24 -1.22
C VAL A 642 12.77 -12.14 -0.17
N THR A 643 11.60 -11.96 0.46
CA THR A 643 11.38 -11.00 1.57
C THR A 643 10.65 -11.63 2.75
N GLN A 644 10.32 -12.91 2.63
CA GLN A 644 9.66 -13.75 3.62
C GLN A 644 9.90 -15.22 3.29
N ASP A 645 9.45 -16.12 4.17
CA ASP A 645 9.38 -17.54 3.86
C ASP A 645 8.60 -17.74 2.55
N THR A 646 9.26 -18.32 1.56
CA THR A 646 8.77 -18.38 0.18
C THR A 646 8.79 -19.81 -0.32
N GLU A 647 7.65 -20.27 -0.83
CA GLU A 647 7.55 -21.53 -1.53
C GLU A 647 7.44 -21.32 -3.04
N LEU A 648 8.53 -21.59 -3.76
CA LEU A 648 8.65 -21.35 -5.18
C LEU A 648 8.34 -22.62 -5.99
N SER A 649 7.21 -22.65 -6.68
CA SER A 649 6.92 -23.69 -7.67
C SER A 649 7.52 -23.32 -9.04
N MET A 650 8.35 -24.21 -9.61
CA MET A 650 9.01 -23.97 -10.91
C MET A 650 8.66 -25.08 -11.89
N VAL A 651 7.98 -24.74 -13.00
CA VAL A 651 7.73 -25.69 -14.08
C VAL A 651 8.95 -25.79 -14.98
N THR A 652 9.43 -27.01 -15.19
CA THR A 652 10.63 -27.32 -15.97
C THR A 652 10.29 -27.83 -17.37
N SER A 653 11.30 -27.83 -18.24
CA SER A 653 11.23 -28.46 -19.57
C SER A 653 11.14 -29.99 -19.55
N LYS A 654 11.17 -30.63 -18.37
CA LYS A 654 11.15 -32.09 -18.23
C LYS A 654 9.81 -32.67 -18.69
N GLY A 655 9.86 -33.56 -19.68
CA GLY A 655 8.72 -34.32 -20.18
C GLY A 655 8.22 -35.38 -19.20
N VAL A 656 7.12 -36.05 -19.55
CA VAL A 656 6.53 -37.13 -18.75
C VAL A 656 6.32 -38.35 -19.63
N ILE A 657 6.71 -39.54 -19.16
CA ILE A 657 6.75 -40.79 -19.95
C ILE A 657 5.48 -41.65 -19.77
N PHE A 658 4.67 -41.39 -18.72
CA PHE A 658 3.45 -42.19 -18.48
C PHE A 658 2.45 -42.16 -19.65
N PRO A 659 2.22 -41.05 -20.38
CA PRO A 659 1.26 -41.03 -21.49
C PRO A 659 1.60 -42.06 -22.56
N GLU A 660 2.88 -42.22 -22.89
CA GLU A 660 3.37 -43.21 -23.85
C GLU A 660 3.21 -44.63 -23.33
N ILE A 661 3.57 -44.88 -22.07
CA ILE A 661 3.43 -46.20 -21.43
C ILE A 661 1.97 -46.64 -21.38
N PHE A 662 1.07 -45.79 -20.88
CA PHE A 662 -0.35 -46.12 -20.78
C PHE A 662 -1.01 -46.25 -22.15
N SER A 663 -0.59 -45.44 -23.14
CA SER A 663 -1.08 -45.61 -24.51
C SER A 663 -0.68 -46.98 -25.08
N ALA A 664 0.57 -47.42 -24.87
CA ALA A 664 1.01 -48.75 -25.29
C ALA A 664 0.20 -49.87 -24.62
N ILE A 665 -0.09 -49.75 -23.31
CA ILE A 665 -0.93 -50.69 -22.57
C ILE A 665 -2.37 -50.71 -23.12
N ILE A 666 -2.98 -49.54 -23.34
CA ILE A 666 -4.34 -49.42 -23.89
C ILE A 666 -4.43 -50.08 -25.26
N ILE A 667 -3.45 -49.82 -26.14
CA ILE A 667 -3.38 -50.43 -27.48
C ILE A 667 -3.20 -51.94 -27.39
N ALA A 668 -2.32 -52.44 -26.51
CA ALA A 668 -2.10 -53.87 -26.31
C ALA A 668 -3.38 -54.58 -25.82
N VAL A 669 -4.08 -54.00 -24.84
CA VAL A 669 -5.35 -54.54 -24.32
C VAL A 669 -6.43 -54.53 -25.41
N ALA A 670 -6.54 -53.44 -26.18
CA ALA A 670 -7.48 -53.35 -27.30
C ALA A 670 -7.20 -54.42 -28.37
N ALA A 671 -5.93 -54.61 -28.74
CA ALA A 671 -5.50 -55.62 -29.70
C ALA A 671 -5.81 -57.04 -29.19
N LEU A 672 -5.58 -57.31 -27.90
CA LEU A 672 -5.88 -58.59 -27.27
C LEU A 672 -7.39 -58.90 -27.29
N ILE A 673 -8.24 -57.92 -26.96
CA ILE A 673 -9.70 -58.06 -27.03
C ILE A 673 -10.16 -58.37 -28.47
N ILE A 674 -9.57 -57.71 -29.46
CA ILE A 674 -9.87 -57.94 -30.89
C ILE A 674 -9.38 -59.32 -31.36
N PHE A 675 -8.25 -59.79 -30.85
CA PHE A 675 -7.66 -61.08 -31.25
C PHE A 675 -8.42 -62.28 -30.67
N PHE A 676 -8.76 -62.25 -29.38
CA PHE A 676 -9.40 -63.39 -28.69
C PHE A 676 -10.91 -63.49 -28.89
N LYS A 677 -11.60 -62.40 -29.26
CA LYS A 677 -13.03 -62.44 -29.59
C LYS A 677 -13.23 -62.53 -31.11
N LYS A 678 -14.24 -63.28 -31.55
CA LYS A 678 -14.60 -63.47 -32.98
C LYS A 678 -14.48 -62.16 -33.78
N ARG A 679 -13.55 -62.12 -34.74
CA ARG A 679 -13.19 -60.93 -35.53
C ARG A 679 -14.40 -60.46 -36.34
N SER A 680 -15.06 -59.42 -35.86
CA SER A 680 -16.07 -58.70 -36.63
C SER A 680 -15.66 -57.25 -36.77
N VAL A 681 -15.82 -56.71 -37.98
CA VAL A 681 -15.51 -55.30 -38.29
C VAL A 681 -16.18 -54.36 -37.30
N ARG A 682 -17.42 -54.69 -36.88
CA ARG A 682 -18.16 -53.97 -35.83
C ARG A 682 -17.40 -53.89 -34.50
N ARG A 683 -16.87 -55.01 -34.00
CA ARG A 683 -16.17 -55.05 -32.70
C ARG A 683 -14.85 -54.29 -32.75
N ILE A 684 -14.15 -54.34 -33.89
CA ILE A 684 -12.90 -53.58 -34.09
C ILE A 684 -13.19 -52.09 -33.87
N PHE A 685 -14.21 -51.52 -34.54
CA PHE A 685 -14.55 -50.11 -34.37
C PHE A 685 -14.95 -49.74 -32.92
N ILE A 686 -15.74 -50.57 -32.26
CA ILE A 686 -16.18 -50.31 -30.87
C ILE A 686 -15.00 -50.35 -29.89
N VAL A 687 -14.11 -51.35 -30.01
CA VAL A 687 -12.93 -51.49 -29.13
C VAL A 687 -11.93 -50.38 -29.40
N SER A 688 -11.68 -50.04 -30.67
CA SER A 688 -10.80 -48.93 -31.04
C SER A 688 -11.32 -47.58 -30.52
N SER A 689 -12.64 -47.37 -30.52
CA SER A 689 -13.24 -46.17 -29.93
C SER A 689 -12.98 -46.08 -28.42
N ALA A 690 -13.20 -47.16 -27.66
CA ALA A 690 -12.88 -47.18 -26.23
C ALA A 690 -11.40 -46.90 -25.96
N ALA A 691 -10.49 -47.45 -26.78
CA ALA A 691 -9.06 -47.19 -26.69
C ALA A 691 -8.73 -45.70 -26.93
N LEU A 692 -9.32 -45.09 -27.97
CA LEU A 692 -9.13 -43.67 -28.26
C LEU A 692 -9.69 -42.75 -27.17
N LEU A 693 -10.84 -43.07 -26.57
CA LEU A 693 -11.39 -42.31 -25.44
C LEU A 693 -10.47 -42.36 -24.21
N LEU A 694 -9.89 -43.52 -23.90
CA LEU A 694 -8.93 -43.65 -22.81
C LEU A 694 -7.64 -42.89 -23.11
N MET A 695 -7.07 -43.05 -24.32
CA MET A 695 -5.85 -42.32 -24.72
C MET A 695 -6.08 -40.80 -24.77
N SER A 696 -7.27 -40.36 -25.16
CA SER A 696 -7.65 -38.94 -25.19
C SER A 696 -7.45 -38.25 -23.83
N THR A 697 -7.63 -38.96 -22.71
CA THR A 697 -7.38 -38.41 -21.36
C THR A 697 -5.90 -38.16 -21.05
N LEU A 698 -4.99 -38.82 -21.77
CA LEU A 698 -3.55 -38.78 -21.53
C LEU A 698 -2.86 -37.64 -22.29
N TYR A 699 -3.47 -37.08 -23.32
CA TYR A 699 -2.88 -36.06 -24.19
C TYR A 699 -3.53 -34.68 -23.98
N PRO A 700 -2.85 -33.57 -24.32
CA PRO A 700 -3.43 -32.25 -24.20
C PRO A 700 -4.68 -32.11 -25.08
N TRP A 701 -5.67 -31.39 -24.59
CA TRP A 701 -6.94 -31.13 -25.29
C TRP A 701 -6.95 -29.79 -26.01
N TRP A 702 -6.14 -28.83 -25.57
CA TRP A 702 -5.94 -27.54 -26.21
C TRP A 702 -4.48 -27.11 -26.08
N HIS A 703 -3.98 -26.36 -27.05
CA HIS A 703 -2.61 -25.92 -27.12
C HIS A 703 -2.47 -24.56 -27.80
N MET A 704 -1.54 -23.74 -27.31
CA MET A 704 -1.05 -22.52 -27.94
C MET A 704 0.48 -22.56 -28.05
N GLU A 705 1.01 -22.04 -29.16
CA GLU A 705 2.43 -21.84 -29.41
C GLU A 705 2.69 -20.39 -29.81
N GLY A 706 3.73 -19.77 -29.25
CA GLY A 706 4.21 -18.45 -29.62
C GLY A 706 5.70 -18.50 -29.91
N ASN A 707 6.13 -17.87 -31.01
CA ASN A 707 7.52 -17.78 -31.41
C ASN A 707 7.92 -16.31 -31.61
N GLY A 708 8.93 -15.86 -30.87
CA GLY A 708 9.55 -14.54 -30.96
C GLY A 708 10.96 -14.56 -30.37
N ASN A 709 11.29 -13.62 -29.49
CA ASN A 709 12.53 -13.69 -28.69
C ASN A 709 12.47 -14.80 -27.61
N MET A 710 11.25 -15.25 -27.31
CA MET A 710 10.95 -16.39 -26.46
C MET A 710 10.10 -17.41 -27.22
N HIS A 711 10.38 -18.70 -26.99
CA HIS A 711 9.47 -19.79 -27.37
C HIS A 711 8.51 -20.03 -26.19
N VAL A 712 7.20 -19.94 -26.44
CA VAL A 712 6.16 -20.20 -25.44
C VAL A 712 5.26 -21.32 -25.89
N SER A 713 4.97 -22.25 -24.99
CA SER A 713 3.96 -23.30 -25.21
C SER A 713 2.99 -23.36 -24.03
N THR A 714 1.70 -23.18 -24.32
CA THR A 714 0.62 -23.43 -23.35
C THR A 714 -0.14 -24.68 -23.73
N LYS A 715 -0.48 -25.51 -22.75
CA LYS A 715 -1.24 -26.76 -22.94
C LYS A 715 -2.27 -26.94 -21.84
N VAL A 716 -3.47 -27.38 -22.21
CA VAL A 716 -4.54 -27.79 -21.29
C VAL A 716 -4.61 -29.30 -21.22
N TYR A 717 -4.45 -29.85 -20.02
CA TYR A 717 -4.48 -31.28 -19.74
C TYR A 717 -5.74 -31.67 -18.96
N LEU A 718 -6.25 -32.88 -19.20
CA LEU A 718 -7.24 -33.50 -18.32
C LEU A 718 -6.57 -34.18 -17.11
N VAL A 719 -5.33 -34.67 -17.27
CA VAL A 719 -4.56 -35.37 -16.25
C VAL A 719 -3.13 -34.79 -16.12
N PRO A 720 -2.82 -34.06 -15.04
CA PRO A 720 -3.79 -33.47 -14.09
C PRO A 720 -4.62 -32.37 -14.77
N ALA A 721 -5.77 -32.03 -14.18
CA ALA A 721 -6.68 -30.98 -14.67
C ALA A 721 -6.05 -29.58 -14.52
N LYS A 722 -5.11 -29.24 -15.40
CA LYS A 722 -4.27 -28.04 -15.33
C LYS A 722 -4.03 -27.43 -16.71
N MET A 723 -3.89 -26.12 -16.76
CA MET A 723 -3.31 -25.38 -17.86
C MET A 723 -1.87 -25.03 -17.49
N VAL A 724 -0.91 -25.37 -18.33
CA VAL A 724 0.53 -25.18 -18.06
C VAL A 724 1.14 -24.40 -19.20
N THR A 725 1.86 -23.33 -18.87
CA THR A 725 2.62 -22.51 -19.81
C THR A 725 4.10 -22.70 -19.53
N VAL A 726 4.89 -22.97 -20.56
CA VAL A 726 6.36 -23.08 -20.48
C VAL A 726 6.98 -22.11 -21.47
N GLY A 727 7.93 -21.30 -21.01
CA GLY A 727 8.70 -20.37 -21.80
C GLY A 727 10.20 -20.71 -21.81
N ALA A 728 10.85 -20.46 -22.95
CA ALA A 728 12.29 -20.62 -23.11
C ALA A 728 12.90 -19.44 -23.89
N ALA A 729 13.94 -18.83 -23.32
CA ALA A 729 14.80 -17.82 -23.92
C ALA A 729 16.26 -18.04 -23.45
N ASP A 730 17.23 -17.30 -24.02
CA ASP A 730 18.67 -17.56 -23.81
C ASP A 730 19.12 -17.65 -22.33
N ASN A 731 18.48 -16.90 -21.43
CA ASN A 731 18.77 -16.90 -19.99
C ASN A 731 17.55 -17.25 -19.11
N PHE A 732 16.46 -17.71 -19.72
CA PHE A 732 15.20 -17.96 -19.02
C PHE A 732 14.64 -19.31 -19.46
N LEU A 733 14.42 -20.22 -18.50
CA LEU A 733 13.75 -21.48 -18.77
C LEU A 733 12.83 -21.76 -17.61
N ASN A 734 11.58 -21.37 -17.74
CA ASN A 734 10.62 -21.56 -16.67
C ASN A 734 9.21 -21.66 -17.24
N GLY A 735 8.32 -22.19 -16.44
CA GLY A 735 6.90 -22.14 -16.71
C GLY A 735 6.11 -21.96 -15.44
N GLU A 736 4.81 -21.96 -15.62
CA GLU A 736 3.84 -21.82 -14.56
C GLU A 736 2.62 -22.70 -14.82
N VAL A 737 1.92 -23.00 -13.74
CA VAL A 737 0.58 -23.57 -13.80
C VAL A 737 -0.37 -22.41 -13.69
N ALA A 738 -1.23 -22.21 -14.69
CA ALA A 738 -2.16 -21.09 -14.71
C ALA A 738 -3.10 -21.15 -13.48
N SER A 739 -3.28 -20.00 -12.82
CA SER A 739 -4.28 -19.83 -11.78
C SER A 739 -5.65 -19.68 -12.44
N MET A 740 -6.50 -20.68 -12.25
CA MET A 740 -7.83 -20.73 -12.88
C MET A 740 -8.92 -20.85 -11.81
N PRO A 741 -10.10 -20.23 -12.03
CA PRO A 741 -11.25 -20.42 -11.15
C PRO A 741 -11.60 -21.89 -10.98
N SER A 742 -12.08 -22.28 -9.79
CA SER A 742 -12.47 -23.67 -9.47
C SER A 742 -13.49 -24.27 -10.46
N LEU A 743 -14.31 -23.43 -11.08
CA LEU A 743 -15.26 -23.81 -12.12
C LEU A 743 -14.56 -24.42 -13.35
N PHE A 744 -13.38 -23.91 -13.73
CA PHE A 744 -12.58 -24.45 -14.82
C PHE A 744 -12.12 -25.88 -14.53
N SER A 745 -11.52 -26.11 -13.36
CA SER A 745 -11.12 -27.46 -12.95
C SER A 745 -12.31 -28.40 -12.87
N THR A 746 -13.46 -27.92 -12.36
CA THR A 746 -14.71 -28.69 -12.32
C THR A 746 -15.17 -29.11 -13.71
N MET A 747 -15.16 -28.20 -14.69
CA MET A 747 -15.46 -28.52 -16.08
C MET A 747 -14.53 -29.62 -16.61
N ILE A 748 -13.22 -29.49 -16.40
CA ILE A 748 -12.24 -30.48 -16.85
C ILE A 748 -12.47 -31.85 -16.20
N PHE A 749 -12.81 -31.89 -14.90
CA PHE A 749 -13.16 -33.13 -14.20
C PHE A 749 -14.45 -33.76 -14.74
N VAL A 750 -15.48 -32.97 -15.06
CA VAL A 750 -16.71 -33.49 -15.68
C VAL A 750 -16.44 -34.09 -17.06
N VAL A 751 -15.63 -33.41 -17.89
CA VAL A 751 -15.21 -33.92 -19.20
C VAL A 751 -14.48 -35.26 -19.04
N MET A 752 -13.50 -35.33 -18.13
CA MET A 752 -12.77 -36.56 -17.83
C MET A 752 -13.70 -37.69 -17.34
N ALA A 753 -14.61 -37.40 -16.41
CA ALA A 753 -15.57 -38.37 -15.90
C ALA A 753 -16.49 -38.90 -17.00
N MET A 754 -16.97 -38.04 -17.91
CA MET A 754 -17.79 -38.45 -19.05
C MET A 754 -17.04 -39.34 -20.03
N LEU A 755 -15.76 -39.08 -20.31
CA LEU A 755 -14.93 -39.94 -21.17
C LEU A 755 -14.74 -41.32 -20.55
N LEU A 756 -14.46 -41.38 -19.25
CA LEU A 756 -14.32 -42.63 -18.51
C LEU A 756 -15.64 -43.40 -18.46
N LEU A 757 -16.76 -42.73 -18.17
CA LEU A 757 -18.10 -43.33 -18.20
C LEU A 757 -18.46 -43.84 -19.60
N SER A 758 -18.07 -43.14 -20.66
CA SER A 758 -18.24 -43.58 -22.03
C SER A 758 -17.43 -44.86 -22.31
N ALA A 759 -16.15 -44.90 -21.93
CA ALA A 759 -15.31 -46.09 -22.07
C ALA A 759 -15.86 -47.30 -21.29
N VAL A 760 -16.33 -47.09 -20.06
CA VAL A 760 -16.98 -48.12 -19.23
C VAL A 760 -18.29 -48.59 -19.85
N ALA A 761 -19.12 -47.68 -20.34
CA ALA A 761 -20.36 -48.02 -21.02
C ALA A 761 -20.11 -48.83 -22.31
N ILE A 762 -19.04 -48.51 -23.07
CA ILE A 762 -18.62 -49.33 -24.22
C ILE A 762 -18.23 -50.74 -23.78
N ALA A 763 -17.43 -50.87 -22.72
CA ALA A 763 -17.05 -52.18 -22.17
C ALA A 763 -18.29 -52.98 -21.71
N ALA A 764 -19.22 -52.34 -21.01
CA ALA A 764 -20.49 -52.95 -20.59
C ALA A 764 -21.36 -53.34 -21.78
N PHE A 765 -21.41 -52.54 -22.85
CA PHE A 765 -22.12 -52.86 -24.08
C PHE A 765 -21.52 -54.09 -24.78
N LEU A 766 -20.20 -54.24 -24.78
CA LEU A 766 -19.53 -55.41 -25.36
C LEU A 766 -19.87 -56.73 -24.63
N ILE A 767 -20.32 -56.65 -23.36
CA ILE A 767 -20.74 -57.80 -22.55
C ILE A 767 -22.25 -58.00 -22.63
N LEU A 768 -23.02 -56.96 -22.30
CA LEU A 768 -24.48 -57.03 -22.11
C LEU A 768 -25.29 -56.83 -23.40
N GLN A 769 -24.69 -56.24 -24.43
CA GLN A 769 -25.29 -55.97 -25.75
C GLN A 769 -26.63 -55.19 -25.73
N LYS A 770 -26.94 -54.48 -24.65
CA LYS A 770 -28.14 -53.66 -24.52
C LYS A 770 -27.96 -52.31 -25.24
N LYS A 771 -28.88 -51.98 -26.16
CA LYS A 771 -28.82 -50.73 -26.94
C LYS A 771 -28.81 -49.47 -26.08
N VAL A 772 -29.51 -49.46 -24.94
CA VAL A 772 -29.55 -48.31 -24.03
C VAL A 772 -28.15 -47.94 -23.55
N ILE A 773 -27.30 -48.94 -23.28
CA ILE A 773 -25.91 -48.74 -22.84
C ILE A 773 -25.06 -48.15 -23.97
N PHE A 774 -25.28 -48.58 -25.21
CA PHE A 774 -24.60 -48.02 -26.38
C PHE A 774 -24.98 -46.55 -26.63
N VAL A 775 -26.28 -46.22 -26.49
CA VAL A 775 -26.76 -44.84 -26.60
C VAL A 775 -26.18 -43.98 -25.47
N ALA A 776 -26.12 -44.50 -24.24
CA ALA A 776 -25.49 -43.80 -23.12
C ALA A 776 -24.00 -43.54 -23.36
N ALA A 777 -23.24 -44.53 -23.87
CA ALA A 777 -21.83 -44.35 -24.22
C ALA A 777 -21.63 -43.21 -25.22
N MET A 778 -22.48 -43.15 -26.25
CA MET A 778 -22.43 -42.12 -27.28
C MET A 778 -22.86 -40.75 -26.75
N ALA A 779 -23.86 -40.70 -25.87
CA ALA A 779 -24.28 -39.47 -25.22
C ALA A 779 -23.14 -38.90 -24.36
N PHE A 780 -22.49 -39.71 -23.52
CA PHE A 780 -21.38 -39.25 -22.69
C PHE A 780 -20.18 -38.74 -23.51
N SER A 781 -19.79 -39.42 -24.59
CA SER A 781 -18.67 -38.95 -25.41
C SER A 781 -19.00 -37.65 -26.15
N ILE A 782 -20.20 -37.51 -26.72
CA ILE A 782 -20.62 -36.26 -27.38
C ILE A 782 -20.72 -35.12 -26.34
N SER A 783 -21.32 -35.38 -25.18
CA SER A 783 -21.42 -34.38 -24.10
C SER A 783 -20.04 -33.91 -23.63
N SER A 784 -19.05 -34.81 -23.52
CA SER A 784 -17.70 -34.42 -23.10
C SER A 784 -17.04 -33.43 -24.07
N ILE A 785 -17.23 -33.63 -25.38
CA ILE A 785 -16.73 -32.73 -26.43
C ILE A 785 -17.48 -31.39 -26.34
N LEU A 786 -18.82 -31.41 -26.28
CA LEU A 786 -19.63 -30.19 -26.24
C LEU A 786 -19.35 -29.33 -25.00
N ILE A 787 -19.23 -29.96 -23.82
CA ILE A 787 -18.92 -29.26 -22.56
C ILE A 787 -17.54 -28.62 -22.66
N PHE A 788 -16.53 -29.36 -23.13
CA PHE A 788 -15.19 -28.82 -23.30
C PHE A 788 -15.15 -27.68 -24.32
N SER A 789 -15.77 -27.85 -25.49
CA SER A 789 -15.81 -26.80 -26.53
C SER A 789 -16.51 -25.54 -26.05
N TYR A 790 -17.67 -25.69 -25.39
CA TYR A 790 -18.40 -24.54 -24.87
C TYR A 790 -17.61 -23.82 -23.77
N GLY A 791 -17.15 -24.56 -22.76
CA GLY A 791 -16.46 -23.94 -21.63
C GLY A 791 -15.08 -23.41 -22.01
N MET A 792 -14.33 -24.09 -22.87
CA MET A 792 -13.10 -23.50 -23.42
C MET A 792 -13.37 -22.32 -24.33
N SER A 793 -14.47 -22.29 -25.10
CA SER A 793 -14.82 -21.09 -25.88
C SER A 793 -15.00 -19.89 -24.96
N GLN A 794 -15.75 -20.03 -23.86
CA GLN A 794 -15.94 -18.95 -22.88
C GLN A 794 -14.62 -18.47 -22.27
N VAL A 795 -13.72 -19.41 -21.95
CA VAL A 795 -12.38 -19.06 -21.47
C VAL A 795 -11.61 -18.32 -22.56
N THR A 796 -11.53 -18.88 -23.75
CA THR A 796 -10.74 -18.30 -24.84
C THR A 796 -11.28 -16.97 -25.33
N ASP A 797 -12.59 -16.71 -25.26
CA ASP A 797 -13.17 -15.41 -25.64
C ASP A 797 -12.60 -14.28 -24.76
N ALA A 798 -12.36 -14.55 -23.48
CA ALA A 798 -11.76 -13.61 -22.54
C ALA A 798 -10.22 -13.55 -22.62
N THR A 799 -9.57 -14.55 -23.22
CA THR A 799 -8.09 -14.69 -23.20
C THR A 799 -7.47 -14.47 -24.58
N THR A 800 -7.70 -15.39 -25.53
CA THR A 800 -7.13 -15.37 -26.88
C THR A 800 -8.08 -14.80 -27.94
N GLY A 801 -9.36 -14.59 -27.59
CA GLY A 801 -10.44 -14.06 -28.41
C GLY A 801 -11.27 -15.12 -29.14
N SER A 802 -10.75 -16.36 -29.24
CA SER A 802 -11.45 -17.47 -29.90
C SER A 802 -10.89 -18.82 -29.49
N PHE A 803 -11.68 -19.89 -29.66
CA PHE A 803 -11.25 -21.26 -29.36
C PHE A 803 -10.10 -21.78 -30.25
N TRP A 804 -10.02 -21.30 -31.49
CA TRP A 804 -8.95 -21.56 -32.47
C TRP A 804 -8.68 -20.27 -33.25
N GLY A 805 -7.41 -19.89 -33.37
CA GLY A 805 -6.98 -18.74 -34.14
C GLY A 805 -5.48 -18.50 -34.10
N SER A 806 -5.09 -17.30 -34.51
CA SER A 806 -3.74 -16.76 -34.41
C SER A 806 -3.81 -15.24 -34.19
N GLY A 807 -2.86 -14.68 -33.45
CA GLY A 807 -2.82 -13.23 -33.18
C GLY A 807 -1.71 -12.85 -32.21
N MET A 808 -1.60 -11.55 -31.92
CA MET A 808 -0.67 -11.03 -30.92
C MET A 808 -1.28 -11.22 -29.52
N ILE A 809 -0.54 -11.90 -28.65
CA ILE A 809 -0.95 -12.20 -27.27
C ILE A 809 0.15 -11.73 -26.33
N ASN A 810 -0.23 -10.98 -25.30
CA ASN A 810 0.67 -10.66 -24.20
C ASN A 810 0.82 -11.89 -23.30
N ILE A 811 2.05 -12.39 -23.20
CA ILE A 811 2.40 -13.51 -22.32
C ILE A 811 3.24 -12.95 -21.18
N THR A 812 2.74 -13.14 -19.96
CA THR A 812 3.51 -12.87 -18.76
C THR A 812 3.90 -14.19 -18.11
N LEU A 813 5.20 -14.39 -17.96
CA LEU A 813 5.77 -15.48 -17.17
C LEU A 813 6.54 -14.87 -16.01
N PRO A 814 6.76 -15.59 -14.91
CA PRO A 814 7.41 -15.00 -13.75
C PRO A 814 8.84 -14.54 -14.09
N GLY A 815 9.06 -13.23 -14.11
CA GLY A 815 10.32 -12.58 -14.48
C GLY A 815 10.41 -12.03 -15.90
N MET A 816 9.43 -12.26 -16.78
CA MET A 816 9.38 -11.68 -18.14
C MET A 816 7.94 -11.47 -18.65
N SER A 817 7.69 -10.38 -19.37
CA SER A 817 6.44 -10.13 -20.08
C SER A 817 6.74 -9.69 -21.51
N GLU A 818 6.15 -10.36 -22.51
CA GLU A 818 6.38 -10.07 -23.93
C GLU A 818 5.11 -10.25 -24.75
N GLU A 819 4.93 -9.39 -25.76
CA GLU A 819 3.87 -9.53 -26.76
C GLU A 819 4.37 -10.43 -27.90
N LEU A 820 3.73 -11.58 -28.10
CA LEU A 820 4.17 -12.59 -29.06
C LEU A 820 3.06 -12.91 -30.07
N HIS A 821 3.46 -13.20 -31.31
CA HIS A 821 2.53 -13.78 -32.27
C HIS A 821 2.32 -15.26 -31.96
N CYS A 822 1.10 -15.59 -31.54
CA CYS A 822 0.71 -16.92 -31.08
C CYS A 822 -0.29 -17.59 -32.05
N VAL A 823 -0.27 -18.92 -32.09
CA VAL A 823 -1.25 -19.78 -32.78
C VAL A 823 -1.81 -20.76 -31.77
N TRP A 824 -3.14 -20.91 -31.72
CA TRP A 824 -3.80 -21.80 -30.77
C TRP A 824 -4.89 -22.64 -31.41
N SER A 825 -5.07 -23.88 -30.94
CA SER A 825 -6.07 -24.80 -31.48
C SER A 825 -6.36 -25.96 -30.51
N PRO A 826 -7.46 -26.72 -30.74
CA PRO A 826 -7.64 -28.00 -30.08
C PRO A 826 -6.47 -28.93 -30.38
N SER A 827 -6.12 -29.76 -29.41
CA SER A 827 -4.93 -30.61 -29.49
C SER A 827 -5.30 -32.10 -29.59
N VAL A 828 -4.29 -32.96 -29.56
CA VAL A 828 -4.37 -34.38 -29.90
C VAL A 828 -5.45 -35.13 -29.11
N GLY A 829 -5.59 -34.84 -27.80
CA GLY A 829 -6.59 -35.47 -26.95
C GLY A 829 -8.02 -35.18 -27.42
N TYR A 830 -8.30 -33.93 -27.81
CA TYR A 830 -9.62 -33.52 -28.31
C TYR A 830 -9.96 -34.21 -29.63
N TYR A 831 -9.00 -34.26 -30.57
CA TYR A 831 -9.21 -34.95 -31.86
C TYR A 831 -9.36 -36.47 -31.69
N MET A 832 -8.66 -37.09 -30.73
CA MET A 832 -8.86 -38.51 -30.40
C MET A 832 -10.30 -38.79 -29.92
N ALA A 833 -10.89 -37.90 -29.11
CA ALA A 833 -12.28 -38.04 -28.67
C ALA A 833 -13.28 -37.93 -29.83
N ILE A 834 -13.09 -36.96 -30.74
CA ILE A 834 -13.91 -36.83 -31.96
C ILE A 834 -13.81 -38.10 -32.82
N LEU A 835 -12.58 -38.57 -33.07
CA LEU A 835 -12.36 -39.78 -33.85
C LEU A 835 -13.04 -40.98 -33.19
N ALA A 836 -12.99 -41.09 -31.86
CA ALA A 836 -13.67 -42.15 -31.12
C ALA A 836 -15.20 -42.13 -31.32
N VAL A 837 -15.82 -40.94 -31.32
CA VAL A 837 -17.26 -40.78 -31.61
C VAL A 837 -17.58 -41.22 -33.04
N ILE A 838 -16.77 -40.81 -34.02
CA ILE A 838 -16.94 -41.22 -35.42
C ILE A 838 -16.86 -42.75 -35.55
N LEU A 839 -15.89 -43.39 -34.89
CA LEU A 839 -15.78 -44.85 -34.89
C LEU A 839 -16.96 -45.55 -34.19
N LEU A 840 -17.60 -44.94 -33.19
CA LEU A 840 -18.82 -45.48 -32.58
C LEU A 840 -20.02 -45.40 -33.53
N LEU A 841 -20.13 -44.33 -34.33
CA LEU A 841 -21.25 -44.13 -35.25
C LEU A 841 -21.26 -45.14 -36.40
N ILE A 842 -20.10 -45.56 -36.90
CA ILE A 842 -19.99 -46.50 -38.04
C ILE A 842 -20.77 -47.81 -37.78
N PRO A 843 -20.55 -48.55 -36.68
CA PRO A 843 -21.38 -49.70 -36.26
C PRO A 843 -22.88 -49.43 -36.25
N ALA A 844 -23.32 -48.27 -35.75
CA ALA A 844 -24.73 -47.93 -35.62
C ALA A 844 -25.38 -47.72 -36.99
N ILE A 845 -24.66 -47.04 -37.89
CA ILE A 845 -25.10 -46.80 -39.28
C ILE A 845 -25.16 -48.12 -40.07
N LEU A 846 -24.16 -49.00 -39.92
CA LEU A 846 -24.15 -50.32 -40.56
C LEU A 846 -25.33 -51.18 -40.10
N ASP A 847 -25.66 -51.16 -38.80
CA ASP A 847 -26.82 -51.86 -38.24
C ASP A 847 -28.15 -51.29 -38.78
N ALA A 848 -28.26 -49.96 -38.91
CA ALA A 848 -29.45 -49.30 -39.44
C ALA A 848 -29.64 -49.60 -40.94
N ARG A 849 -28.56 -49.55 -41.73
CA ARG A 849 -28.56 -49.89 -43.15
C ARG A 849 -28.97 -51.35 -43.37
N MET A 850 -28.38 -52.30 -42.66
CA MET A 850 -28.77 -53.72 -42.79
C MET A 850 -30.24 -53.97 -42.45
N LYS A 851 -30.80 -53.23 -41.48
CA LYS A 851 -32.24 -53.31 -41.18
C LYS A 851 -33.13 -52.71 -42.26
N PHE A 852 -32.69 -51.60 -42.86
CA PHE A 852 -33.41 -50.96 -43.96
C PHE A 852 -33.44 -51.86 -45.20
N PHE A 853 -32.30 -52.45 -45.59
CA PHE A 853 -32.23 -53.40 -46.71
C PHE A 853 -33.05 -54.68 -46.44
N ARG A 854 -32.99 -55.25 -45.23
CA ARG A 854 -33.86 -56.39 -44.86
C ARG A 854 -35.35 -56.06 -44.83
N LYS A 855 -35.71 -54.79 -44.61
CA LYS A 855 -37.10 -54.33 -44.67
C LYS A 855 -37.57 -54.05 -46.11
N MET A 856 -36.64 -53.77 -47.03
CA MET A 856 -36.93 -53.66 -48.47
C MET A 856 -36.92 -55.00 -49.21
N GLU A 857 -36.17 -56.01 -48.74
CA GLU A 857 -36.24 -57.38 -49.26
C GLU A 857 -37.42 -58.20 -48.70
N GLY A 858 -38.10 -57.67 -47.68
CA GLY A 858 -39.28 -58.27 -47.04
C GLY A 858 -40.63 -57.64 -47.46
N ASN A 859 -40.61 -56.71 -48.42
CA ASN A 859 -41.75 -56.21 -49.19
C ASN A 859 -41.56 -56.67 -50.64
#